data_AF-A0A088QGJ8-F1
#
_entry.id   AF-A0A088QGJ8-F1
#
_cell.length_a   1.000
_cell.length_b   1.000
_cell.length_c   1.000
_cell.angle_alpha   90.00
_cell.angle_beta   90.00
_cell.angle_gamma   90.00
#
_symmetry.space_group_name_H-M   'P 1'
#
loop_
_entity.id
_entity.type
_entity.pdbx_description
1 polymer ?
#
loop_
_entity_poly.entity_id
_entity_poly.type
_entity_poly.pdbx_seq_one_letter_code
_entity_poly.pdbx_strand_id
1 'polypeptide(L)'
;MQMQPSNNTDCRQIVLNKGRRALRLKVANTGDRAIQVGSHYHFFEANAALCFDRHQAWGMHLNIPAGLAVRFEPGDTKTVTLVDFGGDRIIHGFAGMTEGPLDDEATREAAFQRIADYGFAHEPAEPMPVAADEETTISSSRYAELYGPTTGDVVPLADTNLVIRIEKDYTANFPGDESIYGGGKSIRDGMAQDPQATRAQGTPDTVITSAIIVDALLGVVKADVGLRDGKIVAIGKSGNPHTQDGVHPDLVIGAGTEVIAGEHRLLTAGGIDTHIHYLAPQQAEEGLSNGITTFFGGGTGPAEGSKGTTCTPGQFHIHTMLRAAEGLPVNAGFLGKGSGSQPDALVEQLLAGAAGLKIHEDWGATPATIHNALDICDKYDVQLAIHTDTLNESGFFEDTRKAIGDQTIHTFHSEGAGGGHAPDILKVTAIPNVLPASTNPTLPYSINSAEELLDMVMVCHHLSHSVPEDVAFADSRVRPETIAAETVLHDMGIISIFSSDSQAMGRVGESFTRAFQTAHHCRAQLGPLPGADETNGDDNERVLRYLAKLTINPAISAGIDDYLGSVEVGKIADLVLWPIDSFAAKPDVVLRSGVICWSQMGDPNASIPTPEPCYFRNMFGNYGSALTATRITFMSQAAIDAGVPEELGLQSRVLPVKDCRGIGKANMVRNNTLAKIDVDPETYVVTVDGEPVSIEPAQELPLTRLHYLF
;
A
#
# COMPACT_ATOMS: atom_id res chain seq x y z
N MET A 1 19.15 5.87 -15.92
CA MET A 1 20.07 4.84 -16.47
C MET A 1 19.18 3.71 -16.94
N GLN A 2 19.13 3.40 -18.25
CA GLN A 2 18.19 2.41 -18.78
C GLN A 2 18.43 1.06 -18.09
N MET A 3 17.45 0.58 -17.32
CA MET A 3 17.47 -0.77 -16.78
C MET A 3 17.56 -1.73 -17.98
N GLN A 4 18.65 -2.49 -18.05
CA GLN A 4 18.63 -3.73 -18.80
C GLN A 4 17.76 -4.70 -18.00
N PRO A 5 16.67 -5.25 -18.59
CA PRO A 5 15.90 -6.28 -17.91
C PRO A 5 16.83 -7.44 -17.56
N SER A 6 16.71 -7.94 -16.34
CA SER A 6 17.44 -9.11 -15.88
C SER A 6 17.22 -10.26 -16.86
N ASN A 7 18.33 -10.91 -17.24
CA ASN A 7 18.42 -11.98 -18.26
C ASN A 7 17.72 -13.30 -17.85
N ASN A 8 16.62 -13.26 -17.09
CA ASN A 8 15.97 -14.46 -16.55
C ASN A 8 14.44 -14.53 -16.74
N THR A 9 13.86 -13.76 -17.66
CA THR A 9 12.57 -14.16 -18.25
C THR A 9 12.84 -15.16 -19.35
N ASP A 10 12.63 -16.43 -19.03
CA ASP A 10 12.59 -17.52 -20.00
C ASP A 10 11.69 -17.12 -21.18
N CYS A 11 12.08 -17.43 -22.42
CA CYS A 11 11.39 -17.06 -23.67
C CYS A 11 10.06 -17.82 -23.88
N ARG A 12 9.27 -17.98 -22.82
CA ARG A 12 7.91 -18.50 -22.81
C ARG A 12 7.04 -17.69 -23.77
N GLN A 13 6.26 -18.40 -24.58
CA GLN A 13 5.21 -17.81 -25.41
C GLN A 13 3.90 -17.79 -24.61
N ILE A 14 3.23 -16.64 -24.61
CA ILE A 14 1.89 -16.46 -24.05
C ILE A 14 0.91 -16.42 -25.22
N VAL A 15 -0.12 -17.26 -25.16
CA VAL A 15 -1.17 -17.35 -26.17
C VAL A 15 -2.22 -16.29 -25.89
N LEU A 16 -2.53 -15.46 -26.88
CA LEU A 16 -3.57 -14.44 -26.81
C LEU A 16 -4.91 -14.98 -27.31
N ASN A 17 -6.02 -14.53 -26.71
CA ASN A 17 -7.40 -14.79 -27.17
C ASN A 17 -7.69 -16.28 -27.41
N LYS A 18 -7.14 -17.14 -26.55
CA LYS A 18 -7.15 -18.59 -26.72
C LYS A 18 -8.58 -19.14 -26.82
N GLY A 19 -8.79 -20.08 -27.75
CA GLY A 19 -10.05 -20.82 -27.89
C GLY A 19 -11.15 -20.06 -28.62
N ARG A 20 -10.90 -18.82 -29.07
CA ARG A 20 -11.82 -18.04 -29.90
C ARG A 20 -11.62 -18.32 -31.38
N ARG A 21 -12.69 -18.28 -32.18
CA ARG A 21 -12.62 -18.43 -33.64
C ARG A 21 -11.82 -17.27 -34.23
N ALA A 22 -10.88 -17.59 -35.13
CA ALA A 22 -10.07 -16.60 -35.83
C ALA A 22 -10.12 -16.79 -37.35
N LEU A 23 -9.96 -15.68 -38.08
CA LEU A 23 -9.85 -15.68 -39.54
C LEU A 23 -8.95 -14.55 -40.02
N ARG A 24 -8.49 -14.64 -41.27
CA ARG A 24 -7.71 -13.60 -41.92
C ARG A 24 -8.57 -12.84 -42.93
N LEU A 25 -8.43 -11.51 -42.96
CA LEU A 25 -9.04 -10.67 -44.00
C LEU A 25 -7.98 -9.82 -44.67
N LYS A 26 -8.08 -9.72 -46.00
CA LYS A 26 -7.38 -8.71 -46.77
C LYS A 26 -8.18 -7.40 -46.70
N VAL A 27 -7.54 -6.35 -46.22
CA VAL A 27 -8.16 -5.06 -45.93
C VAL A 27 -7.42 -3.97 -46.70
N ALA A 28 -8.13 -3.27 -47.58
CA ALA A 28 -7.60 -2.19 -48.39
C ALA A 28 -8.13 -0.83 -47.92
N ASN A 29 -7.26 0.16 -47.75
CA ASN A 29 -7.68 1.53 -47.51
C ASN A 29 -7.94 2.25 -48.83
N THR A 30 -9.21 2.43 -49.19
CA THR A 30 -9.63 3.16 -50.40
C THR A 30 -9.81 4.65 -50.15
N GLY A 31 -9.55 5.12 -48.93
CA GLY A 31 -9.59 6.52 -48.56
C GLY A 31 -8.33 7.30 -48.95
N ASP A 32 -8.37 8.60 -48.70
CA ASP A 32 -7.29 9.56 -48.98
C ASP A 32 -6.43 9.89 -47.76
N ARG A 33 -6.73 9.30 -46.60
CA ARG A 33 -6.04 9.49 -45.32
C ARG A 33 -5.72 8.16 -44.66
N ALA A 34 -4.72 8.16 -43.80
CA ALA A 34 -4.37 6.99 -43.01
C ALA A 34 -5.49 6.62 -42.03
N ILE A 35 -5.73 5.32 -41.87
CA ILE A 35 -6.71 4.76 -40.95
C ILE A 35 -5.99 3.81 -40.00
N GLN A 36 -6.27 3.89 -38.71
CA GLN A 36 -5.67 3.02 -37.71
C GLN A 36 -6.76 2.41 -36.82
N VAL A 37 -6.75 1.09 -36.69
CA VAL A 37 -7.78 0.33 -35.98
C VAL A 37 -7.14 -0.36 -34.76
N GLY A 38 -7.70 -0.10 -33.58
CA GLY A 38 -7.23 -0.65 -32.31
C GLY A 38 -7.66 -2.10 -32.08
N SER A 39 -6.92 -2.81 -31.23
CA SER A 39 -7.11 -4.24 -30.87
C SER A 39 -8.55 -4.65 -30.62
N HIS A 40 -9.29 -3.88 -29.83
CA HIS A 40 -10.66 -4.21 -29.38
C HIS A 40 -11.76 -3.53 -30.20
N TYR A 41 -11.43 -2.89 -31.33
CA TYR A 41 -12.45 -2.23 -32.15
C TYR A 41 -13.28 -3.28 -32.92
N HIS A 42 -14.62 -3.20 -32.90
CA HIS A 42 -15.48 -4.10 -33.68
C HIS A 42 -15.20 -3.91 -35.16
N PHE A 43 -14.52 -4.88 -35.77
CA PHE A 43 -13.91 -4.70 -37.08
C PHE A 43 -14.95 -4.56 -38.19
N PHE A 44 -16.13 -5.15 -38.02
CA PHE A 44 -17.33 -4.92 -38.86
C PHE A 44 -17.64 -3.42 -39.05
N GLU A 45 -17.43 -2.61 -38.01
CA GLU A 45 -17.75 -1.17 -37.98
C GLU A 45 -16.54 -0.29 -38.28
N ALA A 46 -15.40 -0.88 -38.63
CA ALA A 46 -14.20 -0.11 -38.97
C ALA A 46 -14.50 0.82 -40.16
N ASN A 47 -13.80 1.95 -40.21
CA ASN A 47 -14.06 3.09 -41.11
C ASN A 47 -14.58 2.67 -42.50
N ALA A 48 -15.62 3.36 -42.98
CA ALA A 48 -16.29 3.10 -44.26
C ALA A 48 -15.35 3.04 -45.48
N ALA A 49 -14.19 3.71 -45.43
CA ALA A 49 -13.18 3.69 -46.50
C ALA A 49 -12.23 2.47 -46.45
N LEU A 50 -12.35 1.60 -45.46
CA LEU A 50 -11.68 0.30 -45.48
C LEU A 50 -12.57 -0.69 -46.24
N CYS A 51 -12.05 -1.24 -47.33
CA CYS A 51 -12.69 -2.24 -48.17
C CYS A 51 -12.21 -3.65 -47.79
N PHE A 52 -13.14 -4.49 -47.36
CA PHE A 52 -12.96 -5.90 -46.99
C PHE A 52 -14.31 -6.60 -46.88
N ASP A 53 -14.30 -7.91 -46.65
CA ASP A 53 -15.53 -8.66 -46.39
C ASP A 53 -16.05 -8.39 -44.97
N ARG A 54 -16.94 -7.41 -44.86
CA ARG A 54 -17.60 -7.06 -43.60
C ARG A 54 -18.44 -8.20 -43.02
N HIS A 55 -19.10 -9.03 -43.83
CA HIS A 55 -19.91 -10.13 -43.28
C HIS A 55 -19.04 -11.13 -42.51
N GLN A 56 -17.82 -11.37 -42.98
CA GLN A 56 -16.86 -12.22 -42.27
C GLN A 56 -16.31 -11.58 -40.99
N ALA A 57 -16.21 -10.24 -40.93
CA ALA A 57 -15.74 -9.51 -39.76
C ALA A 57 -16.80 -9.36 -38.65
N TRP A 58 -18.02 -9.87 -38.85
CA TRP A 58 -19.11 -9.81 -37.87
C TRP A 58 -18.72 -10.42 -36.53
N GLY A 59 -18.82 -9.60 -35.47
CA GLY A 59 -18.52 -10.03 -34.10
C GLY A 59 -17.03 -10.27 -33.81
N MET A 60 -16.14 -9.67 -34.62
CA MET A 60 -14.70 -9.86 -34.49
C MET A 60 -13.94 -8.55 -34.25
N HIS A 61 -12.78 -8.66 -33.63
CA HIS A 61 -11.80 -7.60 -33.45
C HIS A 61 -10.39 -8.08 -33.83
N LEU A 62 -9.39 -7.20 -33.85
CA LEU A 62 -8.03 -7.57 -34.26
C LEU A 62 -7.39 -8.53 -33.25
N ASN A 63 -6.87 -9.67 -33.71
CA ASN A 63 -6.12 -10.62 -32.89
C ASN A 63 -4.66 -10.18 -32.73
N ILE A 64 -4.47 -9.13 -31.93
CA ILE A 64 -3.18 -8.52 -31.61
C ILE A 64 -3.14 -8.21 -30.10
N PRO A 65 -1.97 -7.93 -29.50
CA PRO A 65 -1.90 -7.55 -28.10
C PRO A 65 -2.84 -6.37 -27.75
N ALA A 66 -3.51 -6.47 -26.61
CA ALA A 66 -4.39 -5.44 -26.08
C ALA A 66 -3.72 -4.06 -26.09
N GLY A 67 -4.47 -3.03 -26.50
CA GLY A 67 -3.94 -1.67 -26.60
C GLY A 67 -3.01 -1.40 -27.79
N LEU A 68 -2.75 -2.37 -28.68
CA LEU A 68 -2.08 -2.08 -29.95
C LEU A 68 -3.09 -1.81 -31.08
N ALA A 69 -2.58 -1.45 -32.25
CA ALA A 69 -3.39 -1.10 -33.41
C ALA A 69 -2.68 -1.48 -34.72
N VAL A 70 -3.46 -1.68 -35.79
CA VAL A 70 -2.98 -1.82 -37.16
C VAL A 70 -3.25 -0.54 -37.93
N ARG A 71 -2.22 0.00 -38.58
CA ARG A 71 -2.30 1.22 -39.40
C ARG A 71 -2.33 0.86 -40.89
N PHE A 72 -3.17 1.55 -41.64
CA PHE A 72 -3.35 1.45 -43.09
C PHE A 72 -3.13 2.82 -43.71
N GLU A 73 -2.08 2.97 -44.53
CA GLU A 73 -1.87 4.21 -45.30
C GLU A 73 -2.86 4.30 -46.48
N PRO A 74 -3.08 5.47 -47.09
CA PRO A 74 -3.92 5.58 -48.29
C PRO A 74 -3.43 4.65 -49.40
N GLY A 75 -4.33 3.82 -49.95
CA GLY A 75 -4.02 2.83 -50.98
C GLY A 75 -3.32 1.56 -50.48
N ASP A 76 -3.01 1.48 -49.18
CA ASP A 76 -2.38 0.31 -48.56
C ASP A 76 -3.35 -0.87 -48.51
N THR A 77 -2.82 -2.08 -48.56
CA THR A 77 -3.60 -3.31 -48.42
C THR A 77 -2.84 -4.32 -47.57
N LYS A 78 -3.44 -4.74 -46.46
CA LYS A 78 -2.81 -5.70 -45.53
C LYS A 78 -3.74 -6.86 -45.25
N THR A 79 -3.15 -8.01 -44.98
CA THR A 79 -3.88 -9.12 -44.36
C THR A 79 -3.79 -8.97 -42.86
N VAL A 80 -4.93 -8.94 -42.18
CA VAL A 80 -5.03 -8.91 -40.72
C VAL A 80 -5.67 -10.19 -40.21
N THR A 81 -5.30 -10.60 -39.01
CA THR A 81 -6.00 -11.67 -38.28
C THR A 81 -7.03 -11.05 -37.35
N LEU A 82 -8.26 -11.55 -37.44
CA LEU A 82 -9.36 -11.20 -36.55
C LEU A 82 -9.69 -12.36 -35.64
N VAL A 83 -10.25 -12.06 -34.48
CA VAL A 83 -10.75 -13.03 -33.50
C VAL A 83 -12.11 -12.59 -32.98
N ASP A 84 -12.99 -13.55 -32.69
CA ASP A 84 -14.31 -13.28 -32.11
C ASP A 84 -14.20 -12.52 -30.77
N PHE A 85 -15.18 -11.66 -30.48
CA PHE A 85 -15.38 -11.13 -29.12
C PHE A 85 -15.74 -12.26 -28.13
N GLY A 86 -15.30 -12.11 -26.88
CA GLY A 86 -15.75 -12.94 -25.76
C GLY A 86 -17.01 -12.40 -25.10
N GLY A 87 -17.26 -12.86 -23.87
CA GLY A 87 -18.34 -12.37 -23.02
C GLY A 87 -19.73 -12.73 -23.54
N ASP A 88 -20.72 -11.88 -23.24
CA ASP A 88 -22.11 -12.05 -23.69
C ASP A 88 -22.31 -11.77 -25.19
N ARG A 89 -21.28 -11.27 -25.88
CA ARG A 89 -21.28 -10.93 -27.31
C ARG A 89 -22.36 -9.90 -27.66
N ILE A 90 -22.48 -8.85 -26.84
CA ILE A 90 -23.39 -7.72 -27.06
C ILE A 90 -22.58 -6.48 -27.44
N ILE A 91 -22.95 -5.83 -28.55
CA ILE A 91 -22.19 -4.73 -29.14
C ILE A 91 -23.03 -3.46 -29.24
N HIS A 92 -22.51 -2.38 -28.65
CA HIS A 92 -23.04 -1.02 -28.71
C HIS A 92 -21.91 -0.02 -28.99
N GLY A 93 -22.21 1.13 -29.58
CA GLY A 93 -21.24 2.19 -29.84
C GLY A 93 -20.65 2.15 -31.25
N PHE A 94 -19.34 2.32 -31.37
CA PHE A 94 -18.61 2.29 -32.67
C PHE A 94 -19.20 3.23 -33.73
N ALA A 95 -19.80 2.69 -34.80
CA ALA A 95 -20.49 3.43 -35.86
C ALA A 95 -22.03 3.31 -35.77
N GLY A 96 -22.54 2.73 -34.68
CA GLY A 96 -23.97 2.49 -34.46
C GLY A 96 -24.56 1.47 -35.42
N MET A 97 -23.74 0.58 -35.99
CA MET A 97 -24.22 -0.39 -36.98
C MET A 97 -24.77 -1.66 -36.35
N THR A 98 -24.24 -2.10 -35.21
CA THR A 98 -24.67 -3.36 -34.57
C THR A 98 -25.80 -3.12 -33.58
N GLU A 99 -25.54 -2.41 -32.48
CA GLU A 99 -26.52 -2.00 -31.46
C GLU A 99 -27.37 -3.15 -30.90
N GLY A 100 -26.74 -4.26 -30.51
CA GLY A 100 -27.42 -5.40 -29.90
C GLY A 100 -26.58 -6.68 -29.82
N PRO A 101 -27.22 -7.82 -29.46
CA PRO A 101 -26.57 -9.12 -29.38
C PRO A 101 -26.12 -9.64 -30.75
N LEU A 102 -24.88 -10.11 -30.85
CA LEU A 102 -24.30 -10.64 -32.09
C LEU A 102 -24.95 -11.95 -32.56
N ASP A 103 -25.57 -12.67 -31.63
CA ASP A 103 -26.21 -13.98 -31.86
C ASP A 103 -27.72 -13.84 -32.18
N ASP A 104 -28.25 -12.61 -32.21
CA ASP A 104 -29.62 -12.33 -32.66
C ASP A 104 -29.67 -12.08 -34.18
N GLU A 105 -30.51 -12.84 -34.88
CA GLU A 105 -30.60 -12.77 -36.34
C GLU A 105 -31.14 -11.42 -36.83
N ALA A 106 -32.11 -10.83 -36.13
CA ALA A 106 -32.67 -9.54 -36.52
C ALA A 106 -31.62 -8.42 -36.41
N THR A 107 -30.80 -8.45 -35.35
CA THR A 107 -29.66 -7.54 -35.17
C THR A 107 -28.66 -7.67 -36.31
N ARG A 108 -28.29 -8.91 -36.69
CA ARG A 108 -27.37 -9.18 -37.81
C ARG A 108 -27.91 -8.65 -39.14
N GLU A 109 -29.14 -8.99 -39.50
CA GLU A 109 -29.72 -8.56 -40.78
C GLU A 109 -29.85 -7.03 -40.85
N ALA A 110 -30.25 -6.38 -39.75
CA ALA A 110 -30.29 -4.93 -39.66
C ALA A 110 -28.90 -4.30 -39.84
N ALA A 111 -27.88 -4.86 -39.20
CA ALA A 111 -26.50 -4.38 -39.32
C ALA A 111 -25.95 -4.54 -40.74
N PHE A 112 -26.23 -5.67 -41.40
CA PHE A 112 -25.79 -5.92 -42.78
C PHE A 112 -26.48 -4.98 -43.77
N GLN A 113 -27.76 -4.67 -43.58
CA GLN A 113 -28.46 -3.67 -44.37
C GLN A 113 -27.82 -2.28 -44.22
N ARG A 114 -27.40 -1.91 -42.99
CA ARG A 114 -26.72 -0.64 -42.71
C ARG A 114 -25.39 -0.46 -43.45
N ILE A 115 -24.72 -1.53 -43.89
CA ILE A 115 -23.51 -1.43 -44.72
C ILE A 115 -23.79 -0.61 -45.97
N ALA A 116 -24.87 -0.96 -46.69
CA ALA A 116 -25.28 -0.26 -47.90
C ALA A 116 -25.85 1.12 -47.57
N ASP A 117 -26.72 1.20 -46.56
CA ASP A 117 -27.40 2.45 -46.20
C ASP A 117 -26.42 3.55 -45.77
N TYR A 118 -25.32 3.18 -45.11
CA TYR A 118 -24.28 4.12 -44.65
C TYR A 118 -23.06 4.20 -45.59
N GLY A 119 -23.06 3.47 -46.71
CA GLY A 119 -22.01 3.54 -47.72
C GLY A 119 -20.66 2.98 -47.26
N PHE A 120 -20.65 1.95 -46.42
CA PHE A 120 -19.43 1.28 -45.97
C PHE A 120 -18.89 0.37 -47.08
N ALA A 121 -17.62 0.55 -47.46
CA ALA A 121 -16.99 -0.27 -48.49
C ALA A 121 -16.99 -1.74 -48.07
N HIS A 122 -17.50 -2.60 -48.94
CA HIS A 122 -17.66 -4.03 -48.72
C HIS A 122 -17.32 -4.77 -50.01
N GLU A 123 -16.46 -5.78 -49.89
CA GLU A 123 -16.08 -6.66 -50.99
C GLU A 123 -16.12 -8.11 -50.49
N PRO A 124 -17.05 -8.95 -50.98
CA PRO A 124 -17.09 -10.36 -50.64
C PRO A 124 -15.77 -11.04 -51.00
N ALA A 125 -15.25 -11.87 -50.10
CA ALA A 125 -14.00 -12.60 -50.31
C ALA A 125 -14.17 -14.08 -49.92
N GLU A 126 -13.31 -14.94 -50.45
CA GLU A 126 -13.23 -16.32 -49.97
C GLU A 126 -12.71 -16.33 -48.52
N PRO A 127 -13.34 -17.09 -47.59
CA PRO A 127 -12.87 -17.17 -46.22
C PRO A 127 -11.44 -17.69 -46.11
N MET A 128 -10.61 -17.02 -45.33
CA MET A 128 -9.26 -17.46 -44.98
C MET A 128 -9.23 -17.87 -43.49
N PRO A 129 -9.79 -19.03 -43.11
CA PRO A 129 -9.83 -19.45 -41.72
C PRO A 129 -8.41 -19.62 -41.17
N VAL A 130 -8.22 -19.27 -39.91
CA VAL A 130 -7.02 -19.65 -39.15
C VAL A 130 -7.25 -21.06 -38.63
N ALA A 131 -6.24 -21.93 -38.73
CA ALA A 131 -6.36 -23.29 -38.26
C ALA A 131 -6.58 -23.30 -36.73
N ALA A 132 -7.36 -24.27 -36.21
CA ALA A 132 -7.72 -24.28 -34.79
C ALA A 132 -6.50 -24.45 -33.85
N ASP A 133 -5.39 -24.97 -34.37
CA ASP A 133 -4.10 -25.15 -33.69
C ASP A 133 -3.13 -23.97 -33.94
N GLU A 134 -3.49 -23.01 -34.78
CA GLU A 134 -2.68 -21.82 -35.05
C GLU A 134 -3.00 -20.71 -34.02
N GLU A 135 -2.10 -20.56 -33.05
CA GLU A 135 -2.23 -19.61 -31.94
C GLU A 135 -1.52 -18.27 -32.25
N THR A 136 -2.13 -17.16 -31.84
CA THR A 136 -1.44 -15.86 -31.80
C THR A 136 -0.70 -15.75 -30.48
N THR A 137 0.64 -15.62 -30.54
CA THR A 137 1.47 -15.58 -29.33
C THR A 137 2.22 -14.27 -29.18
N ILE A 138 2.59 -13.96 -27.94
CA ILE A 138 3.50 -12.88 -27.56
C ILE A 138 4.57 -13.45 -26.63
N SER A 139 5.81 -12.96 -26.69
CA SER A 139 6.81 -13.37 -25.70
C SER A 139 6.44 -12.84 -24.31
N SER A 140 6.76 -13.61 -23.27
CA SER A 140 6.65 -13.18 -21.86
C SER A 140 7.30 -11.81 -21.62
N SER A 141 8.49 -11.57 -22.18
CA SER A 141 9.19 -10.29 -22.08
C SER A 141 8.40 -9.12 -22.68
N ARG A 142 7.78 -9.31 -23.85
CA ARG A 142 6.99 -8.27 -24.51
C ARG A 142 5.64 -8.08 -23.81
N TYR A 143 5.07 -9.14 -23.25
CA TYR A 143 3.89 -9.05 -22.39
C TYR A 143 4.18 -8.19 -21.15
N ALA A 144 5.28 -8.49 -20.46
CA ALA A 144 5.71 -7.74 -19.30
C ALA A 144 6.00 -6.27 -19.61
N GLU A 145 6.52 -5.96 -20.80
CA GLU A 145 6.73 -4.58 -21.27
C GLU A 145 5.42 -3.81 -21.50
N LEU A 146 4.33 -4.50 -21.88
CA LEU A 146 3.06 -3.86 -22.20
C LEU A 146 2.12 -3.74 -21.00
N TYR A 147 2.12 -4.75 -20.12
CA TYR A 147 1.09 -4.92 -19.09
C TYR A 147 1.66 -5.11 -17.69
N GLY A 148 2.99 -5.07 -17.55
CA GLY A 148 3.67 -5.48 -16.34
C GLY A 148 3.86 -7.01 -16.23
N PRO A 149 4.73 -7.45 -15.31
CA PRO A 149 5.07 -8.86 -15.09
C PRO A 149 3.84 -9.69 -14.73
N THR A 150 3.78 -10.96 -15.12
CA THR A 150 2.69 -11.90 -14.82
C THR A 150 3.16 -13.05 -13.93
N THR A 151 2.27 -14.02 -13.64
CA THR A 151 2.56 -15.16 -12.75
C THR A 151 3.89 -15.83 -13.09
N GLY A 152 4.75 -15.96 -12.08
CA GLY A 152 6.08 -16.55 -12.19
C GLY A 152 7.19 -15.57 -12.54
N ASP A 153 6.88 -14.37 -13.04
CA ASP A 153 7.90 -13.35 -13.28
C ASP A 153 8.43 -12.79 -11.95
N VAL A 154 9.69 -12.33 -11.97
CA VAL A 154 10.37 -11.74 -10.81
C VAL A 154 10.65 -10.25 -11.01
N VAL A 155 10.56 -9.48 -9.93
CA VAL A 155 10.69 -8.03 -9.92
C VAL A 155 11.68 -7.62 -8.83
N PRO A 156 12.81 -6.98 -9.17
CA PRO A 156 13.69 -6.39 -8.18
C PRO A 156 13.05 -5.15 -7.55
N LEU A 157 13.26 -4.94 -6.26
CA LEU A 157 12.71 -3.80 -5.53
C LEU A 157 13.75 -2.69 -5.40
N ALA A 158 13.55 -1.60 -6.16
CA ALA A 158 14.43 -0.44 -6.21
C ALA A 158 15.92 -0.81 -6.38
N ASP A 159 16.80 -0.24 -5.55
CA ASP A 159 18.24 -0.55 -5.46
C ASP A 159 18.57 -1.52 -4.32
N THR A 160 17.57 -2.25 -3.80
CA THR A 160 17.78 -3.28 -2.76
C THR A 160 18.29 -4.60 -3.37
N ASN A 161 18.50 -5.61 -2.52
CA ASN A 161 18.85 -6.97 -2.92
C ASN A 161 17.62 -7.89 -2.89
N LEU A 162 16.43 -7.31 -2.70
CA LEU A 162 15.17 -8.02 -2.54
C LEU A 162 14.51 -8.17 -3.91
N VAL A 163 14.02 -9.36 -4.20
CA VAL A 163 13.25 -9.64 -5.41
C VAL A 163 11.93 -10.30 -5.03
N ILE A 164 10.84 -9.88 -5.63
CA ILE A 164 9.52 -10.51 -5.45
C ILE A 164 9.14 -11.31 -6.69
N ARG A 165 8.35 -12.37 -6.51
CA ARG A 165 7.77 -13.17 -7.58
C ARG A 165 6.26 -12.99 -7.59
N ILE A 166 5.68 -12.81 -8.78
CA ILE A 166 4.23 -12.76 -8.93
C ILE A 166 3.65 -14.17 -8.70
N GLU A 167 2.91 -14.33 -7.60
CA GLU A 167 2.33 -15.63 -7.18
C GLU A 167 1.09 -15.96 -7.98
N LYS A 168 0.30 -14.93 -8.33
CA LYS A 168 -0.95 -15.07 -9.08
C LYS A 168 -1.24 -13.80 -9.86
N ASP A 169 -1.67 -13.96 -11.10
CA ASP A 169 -2.21 -12.89 -11.92
C ASP A 169 -3.68 -13.19 -12.24
N TYR A 170 -4.58 -12.32 -11.78
CA TYR A 170 -6.03 -12.47 -11.98
C TYR A 170 -6.48 -12.28 -13.43
N THR A 171 -5.60 -11.72 -14.27
CA THR A 171 -5.81 -11.48 -15.70
C THR A 171 -5.20 -12.57 -16.58
N ALA A 172 -4.30 -13.41 -16.04
CA ALA A 172 -3.51 -14.37 -16.82
C ALA A 172 -4.29 -15.48 -17.53
N ASN A 173 -5.55 -15.70 -17.18
CA ASN A 173 -6.43 -16.65 -17.89
C ASN A 173 -7.01 -16.06 -19.18
N PHE A 174 -6.93 -14.74 -19.36
CA PHE A 174 -7.50 -14.03 -20.51
C PHE A 174 -6.47 -13.12 -21.20
N PRO A 175 -5.27 -13.62 -21.58
CA PRO A 175 -4.30 -12.78 -22.27
C PRO A 175 -4.87 -12.25 -23.59
N GLY A 176 -4.74 -10.95 -23.85
CA GLY A 176 -5.33 -10.26 -25.00
C GLY A 176 -6.55 -9.40 -24.65
N ASP A 177 -7.15 -9.59 -23.47
CA ASP A 177 -8.28 -8.81 -22.94
C ASP A 177 -7.85 -7.86 -21.79
N GLU A 178 -6.58 -7.45 -21.74
CA GLU A 178 -6.11 -6.49 -20.72
C GLU A 178 -6.79 -5.11 -20.87
N SER A 179 -7.23 -4.57 -19.74
CA SER A 179 -7.82 -3.22 -19.64
C SER A 179 -6.71 -2.17 -19.65
N ILE A 180 -6.57 -1.45 -20.76
CA ILE A 180 -5.53 -0.44 -20.99
C ILE A 180 -6.19 0.84 -21.49
N TYR A 181 -5.89 1.95 -20.80
CA TYR A 181 -6.38 3.28 -21.14
C TYR A 181 -5.45 4.00 -22.14
N GLY A 182 -6.04 4.81 -23.02
CA GLY A 182 -5.32 5.72 -23.91
C GLY A 182 -5.85 5.77 -25.34
N GLY A 183 -5.21 6.60 -26.17
CA GLY A 183 -5.58 6.78 -27.58
C GLY A 183 -5.52 5.46 -28.38
N GLY A 184 -6.67 4.98 -28.83
CA GLY A 184 -6.78 3.74 -29.60
C GLY A 184 -6.61 2.45 -28.79
N LYS A 185 -6.69 2.52 -27.45
CA LYS A 185 -6.52 1.38 -26.53
C LYS A 185 -7.83 0.61 -26.30
N SER A 186 -7.86 -0.27 -25.29
CA SER A 186 -9.00 -1.17 -25.02
C SER A 186 -10.12 -0.50 -24.20
N ILE A 187 -9.80 0.34 -23.21
CA ILE A 187 -10.81 1.08 -22.41
C ILE A 187 -11.38 2.23 -23.23
N ARG A 188 -12.39 1.92 -24.03
CA ARG A 188 -13.18 2.85 -24.86
C ARG A 188 -14.60 2.33 -25.00
N ASP A 189 -15.53 3.25 -25.27
CA ASP A 189 -16.95 2.96 -25.48
C ASP A 189 -17.19 1.77 -26.43
N GLY A 190 -17.96 0.79 -25.96
CA GLY A 190 -18.32 -0.41 -26.71
C GLY A 190 -17.25 -1.51 -26.69
N MET A 191 -16.07 -1.21 -26.14
CA MET A 191 -14.93 -2.11 -26.08
C MET A 191 -14.79 -2.61 -24.64
N ALA A 192 -13.69 -2.35 -23.93
CA ALA A 192 -13.57 -2.68 -22.52
C ALA A 192 -14.35 -1.72 -21.60
N GLN A 193 -14.89 -0.61 -22.12
CA GLN A 193 -15.85 0.23 -21.42
C GLN A 193 -17.26 -0.11 -21.92
N ASP A 194 -18.10 -0.60 -21.03
CA ASP A 194 -19.50 -0.92 -21.31
C ASP A 194 -20.34 0.37 -21.49
N PRO A 195 -20.95 0.59 -22.66
CA PRO A 195 -21.82 1.75 -22.92
C PRO A 195 -23.09 1.76 -22.07
N GLN A 196 -23.54 0.60 -21.59
CA GLN A 196 -24.80 0.45 -20.85
C GLN A 196 -24.59 0.52 -19.35
N ALA A 197 -23.35 0.36 -18.87
CA ALA A 197 -23.04 0.32 -17.46
C ALA A 197 -23.13 1.72 -16.82
N THR A 198 -23.83 1.78 -15.70
CA THR A 198 -24.05 2.98 -14.92
C THR A 198 -23.52 2.80 -13.50
N ARG A 199 -23.14 3.91 -12.87
CA ARG A 199 -22.79 3.93 -11.45
C ARG A 199 -23.89 3.33 -10.56
N ALA A 200 -25.16 3.57 -10.92
CA ALA A 200 -26.30 3.04 -10.18
C ALA A 200 -26.41 1.50 -10.24
N GLN A 201 -25.83 0.87 -11.26
CA GLN A 201 -25.71 -0.59 -11.36
C GLN A 201 -24.46 -1.14 -10.65
N GLY A 202 -23.60 -0.28 -10.11
CA GLY A 202 -22.43 -0.68 -9.35
C GLY A 202 -21.10 -0.61 -10.10
N THR A 203 -20.98 0.14 -11.20
CA THR A 203 -19.63 0.38 -11.76
C THR A 203 -18.72 1.04 -10.70
N PRO A 204 -17.41 0.72 -10.69
CA PRO A 204 -16.48 1.42 -9.83
C PRO A 204 -16.38 2.90 -10.24
N ASP A 205 -16.10 3.75 -9.25
CA ASP A 205 -15.79 5.17 -9.48
C ASP A 205 -14.39 5.29 -10.12
N THR A 206 -13.45 4.42 -9.73
CA THR A 206 -12.09 4.34 -10.30
C THR A 206 -11.66 2.89 -10.43
N VAL A 207 -10.92 2.54 -11.49
CA VAL A 207 -10.19 1.27 -11.59
C VAL A 207 -8.68 1.53 -11.68
N ILE A 208 -7.90 0.83 -10.86
CA ILE A 208 -6.44 0.76 -10.99
C ILE A 208 -6.12 -0.47 -11.85
N THR A 209 -5.57 -0.28 -13.04
CA THR A 209 -5.34 -1.37 -14.01
C THR A 209 -4.00 -2.05 -13.81
N SER A 210 -3.95 -3.38 -13.91
CA SER A 210 -2.71 -4.18 -14.00
C SER A 210 -1.66 -3.89 -12.92
N ALA A 211 -2.10 -3.59 -11.69
CA ALA A 211 -1.20 -3.31 -10.57
C ALA A 211 -0.56 -4.58 -10.02
N ILE A 212 0.71 -4.48 -9.60
CA ILE A 212 1.37 -5.51 -8.80
C ILE A 212 1.05 -5.22 -7.33
N ILE A 213 0.08 -5.91 -6.78
CA ILE A 213 -0.32 -5.79 -5.38
C ILE A 213 0.69 -6.54 -4.52
N VAL A 214 1.28 -5.84 -3.55
CA VAL A 214 2.11 -6.42 -2.50
C VAL A 214 1.39 -6.16 -1.19
N ASP A 215 0.87 -7.21 -0.57
CA ASP A 215 0.07 -7.11 0.65
C ASP A 215 0.30 -8.31 1.55
N ALA A 216 0.47 -8.08 2.86
CA ALA A 216 0.84 -9.12 3.80
C ALA A 216 -0.20 -10.27 3.89
N LEU A 217 -1.48 -10.00 3.61
CA LEU A 217 -2.55 -10.98 3.67
C LEU A 217 -2.81 -11.60 2.29
N LEU A 218 -2.81 -10.81 1.22
CA LEU A 218 -3.08 -11.32 -0.13
C LEU A 218 -1.88 -12.01 -0.80
N GLY A 219 -0.64 -11.64 -0.41
CA GLY A 219 0.58 -12.07 -1.09
C GLY A 219 1.06 -11.08 -2.15
N VAL A 220 1.81 -11.60 -3.13
CA VAL A 220 2.29 -10.82 -4.28
C VAL A 220 1.48 -11.20 -5.51
N VAL A 221 0.47 -10.40 -5.85
CA VAL A 221 -0.49 -10.71 -6.92
C VAL A 221 -0.58 -9.59 -7.95
N LYS A 222 -0.97 -9.92 -9.18
CA LYS A 222 -1.30 -8.93 -10.22
C LYS A 222 -2.80 -8.92 -10.49
N ALA A 223 -3.41 -7.74 -10.47
CA ALA A 223 -4.84 -7.58 -10.69
C ALA A 223 -5.22 -6.15 -11.08
N ASP A 224 -6.45 -6.00 -11.55
CA ASP A 224 -7.15 -4.73 -11.53
C ASP A 224 -7.85 -4.54 -10.16
N VAL A 225 -7.89 -3.31 -9.66
CA VAL A 225 -8.52 -2.96 -8.37
C VAL A 225 -9.61 -1.92 -8.58
N GLY A 226 -10.84 -2.26 -8.23
CA GLY A 226 -11.99 -1.36 -8.33
C GLY A 226 -12.23 -0.61 -7.04
N LEU A 227 -12.43 0.71 -7.15
CA LEU A 227 -12.72 1.61 -6.05
C LEU A 227 -14.12 2.20 -6.22
N ARG A 228 -14.93 2.20 -5.16
CA ARG A 228 -16.28 2.79 -5.16
C ARG A 228 -16.59 3.35 -3.78
N ASP A 229 -17.12 4.57 -3.71
CA ASP A 229 -17.45 5.27 -2.46
C ASP A 229 -16.27 5.30 -1.46
N GLY A 230 -15.05 5.46 -2.00
CA GLY A 230 -13.80 5.48 -1.24
C GLY A 230 -13.36 4.15 -0.63
N LYS A 231 -13.92 3.03 -1.08
CA LYS A 231 -13.56 1.67 -0.65
C LYS A 231 -13.08 0.80 -1.79
N ILE A 232 -12.31 -0.23 -1.47
CA ILE A 232 -11.95 -1.31 -2.39
C ILE A 232 -13.18 -2.21 -2.55
N VAL A 233 -13.71 -2.35 -3.76
CA VAL A 233 -14.91 -3.17 -4.02
C VAL A 233 -14.62 -4.50 -4.71
N ALA A 234 -13.52 -4.59 -5.45
CA ALA A 234 -13.09 -5.84 -6.07
C ALA A 234 -11.61 -5.81 -6.44
N ILE A 235 -11.02 -7.00 -6.49
CA ILE A 235 -9.67 -7.28 -6.96
C ILE A 235 -9.80 -8.44 -7.96
N GLY A 236 -9.45 -8.21 -9.22
CA GLY A 236 -9.69 -9.20 -10.26
C GLY A 236 -9.37 -8.70 -11.66
N LYS A 237 -10.23 -9.06 -12.61
CA LYS A 237 -10.17 -8.57 -14.00
C LYS A 237 -11.30 -7.57 -14.23
N SER A 238 -10.95 -6.38 -14.66
CA SER A 238 -11.88 -5.34 -15.10
C SER A 238 -12.21 -5.46 -16.59
N GLY A 239 -13.19 -4.69 -17.04
CA GLY A 239 -13.50 -4.53 -18.46
C GLY A 239 -14.99 -4.46 -18.74
N ASN A 240 -15.40 -5.01 -19.88
CA ASN A 240 -16.79 -5.07 -20.29
C ASN A 240 -17.22 -6.54 -20.45
N PRO A 241 -18.18 -7.04 -19.65
CA PRO A 241 -18.62 -8.44 -19.70
C PRO A 241 -19.32 -8.79 -21.02
N HIS A 242 -19.74 -7.81 -21.80
CA HIS A 242 -20.39 -8.03 -23.08
C HIS A 242 -19.41 -8.32 -24.22
N THR A 243 -18.13 -8.00 -24.06
CA THR A 243 -17.11 -8.15 -25.11
C THR A 243 -15.88 -8.94 -24.67
N GLN A 244 -15.72 -9.16 -23.36
CA GLN A 244 -14.55 -9.78 -22.76
C GLN A 244 -14.95 -10.88 -21.77
N ASP A 245 -14.16 -11.95 -21.75
CA ASP A 245 -14.40 -13.05 -20.81
C ASP A 245 -13.85 -12.70 -19.41
N GLY A 246 -14.47 -13.30 -18.39
CA GLY A 246 -13.95 -13.30 -17.02
C GLY A 246 -13.94 -11.94 -16.30
N VAL A 247 -14.66 -10.94 -16.80
CA VAL A 247 -14.81 -9.65 -16.13
C VAL A 247 -15.53 -9.84 -14.79
N HIS A 248 -14.94 -9.33 -13.72
CA HIS A 248 -15.55 -9.39 -12.40
C HIS A 248 -16.80 -8.49 -12.35
N PRO A 249 -17.93 -8.93 -11.77
CA PRO A 249 -19.18 -8.14 -11.74
C PRO A 249 -19.06 -6.74 -11.15
N ASP A 250 -18.23 -6.55 -10.12
CA ASP A 250 -17.93 -5.24 -9.52
C ASP A 250 -16.78 -4.46 -10.21
N LEU A 251 -16.21 -4.98 -11.30
CA LEU A 251 -15.15 -4.32 -12.08
C LEU A 251 -15.58 -3.99 -13.53
N VAL A 252 -16.89 -3.88 -13.76
CA VAL A 252 -17.41 -3.42 -15.06
C VAL A 252 -17.08 -1.94 -15.23
N ILE A 253 -16.30 -1.60 -16.26
CA ILE A 253 -15.91 -0.22 -16.53
C ILE A 253 -17.04 0.45 -17.30
N GLY A 254 -17.63 1.50 -16.72
CA GLY A 254 -18.65 2.32 -17.37
C GLY A 254 -18.15 3.72 -17.73
N ALA A 255 -19.03 4.53 -18.32
CA ALA A 255 -18.70 5.91 -18.68
C ALA A 255 -18.37 6.83 -17.47
N GLY A 256 -18.76 6.43 -16.25
CA GLY A 256 -18.47 7.15 -15.01
C GLY A 256 -17.23 6.68 -14.26
N THR A 257 -16.44 5.75 -14.82
CA THR A 257 -15.27 5.14 -14.18
C THR A 257 -13.99 5.85 -14.60
N GLU A 258 -13.22 6.37 -13.64
CA GLU A 258 -11.85 6.87 -13.86
C GLU A 258 -10.84 5.72 -13.94
N VAL A 259 -9.68 5.96 -14.56
CA VAL A 259 -8.60 4.98 -14.68
C VAL A 259 -7.30 5.50 -14.06
N ILE A 260 -6.68 4.68 -13.21
CA ILE A 260 -5.29 4.84 -12.79
C ILE A 260 -4.48 3.70 -13.39
N ALA A 261 -3.45 4.03 -14.18
CA ALA A 261 -2.52 3.04 -14.73
C ALA A 261 -1.62 2.48 -13.62
N GLY A 262 -1.78 1.18 -13.32
CA GLY A 262 -0.99 0.43 -12.35
C GLY A 262 0.07 -0.48 -13.00
N GLU A 263 0.06 -0.62 -14.33
CA GLU A 263 1.11 -1.34 -15.04
C GLU A 263 2.51 -0.80 -14.67
N HIS A 264 3.44 -1.72 -14.41
CA HIS A 264 4.82 -1.44 -13.96
C HIS A 264 4.93 -0.75 -12.59
N ARG A 265 3.88 -0.81 -11.76
CA ARG A 265 3.84 -0.20 -10.42
C ARG A 265 3.43 -1.21 -9.37
N LEU A 266 3.97 -1.01 -8.17
CA LEU A 266 3.58 -1.76 -6.99
C LEU A 266 2.42 -1.01 -6.30
N LEU A 267 1.40 -1.72 -5.87
CA LEU A 267 0.30 -1.20 -5.07
C LEU A 267 0.39 -1.80 -3.66
N THR A 268 0.46 -0.94 -2.66
CA THR A 268 0.38 -1.34 -1.25
C THR A 268 -0.77 -0.61 -0.56
N ALA A 269 -1.19 -1.10 0.60
CA ALA A 269 -1.94 -0.28 1.54
C ALA A 269 -1.10 0.94 1.94
N GLY A 270 -1.77 2.03 2.31
CA GLY A 270 -1.12 3.15 2.99
C GLY A 270 -0.56 2.71 4.33
N GLY A 271 0.66 3.13 4.64
CA GLY A 271 1.29 2.82 5.91
C GLY A 271 0.60 3.52 7.09
N ILE A 272 0.76 2.92 8.25
CA ILE A 272 0.18 3.37 9.51
C ILE A 272 1.32 3.50 10.52
N ASP A 273 1.54 4.72 11.00
CA ASP A 273 2.56 5.00 12.00
C ASP A 273 1.90 5.24 13.36
N THR A 274 2.14 4.33 14.30
CA THR A 274 1.52 4.34 15.63
C THR A 274 2.35 5.04 16.70
N HIS A 275 3.51 5.62 16.35
CA HIS A 275 4.35 6.34 17.31
C HIS A 275 4.64 7.78 16.84
N ILE A 276 3.59 8.59 16.72
CA ILE A 276 3.67 9.98 16.25
C ILE A 276 3.67 10.99 17.40
N HIS A 277 4.74 11.78 17.51
CA HIS A 277 4.72 12.99 18.31
C HIS A 277 4.16 14.13 17.45
N TYR A 278 2.96 14.60 17.77
CA TYR A 278 2.34 15.71 17.03
C TYR A 278 2.97 17.05 17.42
N LEU A 279 4.15 17.33 16.85
CA LEU A 279 4.93 18.55 17.09
C LEU A 279 4.67 19.62 16.04
N ALA A 280 4.51 19.21 14.78
CA ALA A 280 4.38 20.10 13.64
C ALA A 280 3.44 19.49 12.57
N PRO A 281 2.44 20.24 12.06
CA PRO A 281 1.51 19.70 11.05
C PRO A 281 2.22 19.26 9.75
N GLN A 282 3.40 19.83 9.45
CA GLN A 282 4.22 19.47 8.29
C GLN A 282 4.67 18.01 8.30
N GLN A 283 4.71 17.35 9.47
CA GLN A 283 5.02 15.92 9.57
C GLN A 283 4.09 15.06 8.70
N ALA A 284 2.85 15.50 8.47
CA ALA A 284 1.90 14.79 7.61
C ALA A 284 2.35 14.75 6.14
N GLU A 285 2.93 15.83 5.62
CA GLU A 285 3.46 15.88 4.25
C GLU A 285 4.69 14.96 4.10
N GLU A 286 5.55 14.94 5.12
CA GLU A 286 6.71 14.04 5.16
C GLU A 286 6.31 12.57 5.33
N GLY A 287 5.25 12.27 6.10
CA GLY A 287 4.70 10.92 6.17
C GLY A 287 4.16 10.44 4.82
N LEU A 288 3.38 11.28 4.14
CA LEU A 288 2.84 10.99 2.81
C LEU A 288 3.95 10.78 1.77
N SER A 289 5.05 11.53 1.86
CA SER A 289 6.21 11.39 0.95
C SER A 289 6.91 10.03 1.07
N ASN A 290 6.64 9.27 2.15
CA ASN A 290 7.09 7.89 2.34
C ASN A 290 5.93 6.90 2.47
N GLY A 291 4.73 7.25 1.97
CA GLY A 291 3.59 6.34 1.85
C GLY A 291 2.78 6.11 3.14
N ILE A 292 3.00 6.88 4.20
CA ILE A 292 2.19 6.84 5.43
C ILE A 292 0.91 7.67 5.25
N THR A 293 -0.25 7.06 5.53
CA THR A 293 -1.57 7.69 5.37
C THR A 293 -2.30 7.90 6.69
N THR A 294 -1.84 7.24 7.77
CA THR A 294 -2.50 7.24 9.08
C THR A 294 -1.49 7.43 10.20
N PHE A 295 -1.79 8.37 11.10
CA PHE A 295 -1.00 8.67 12.29
C PHE A 295 -1.74 8.31 13.57
N PHE A 296 -1.05 7.66 14.49
CA PHE A 296 -1.45 7.43 15.87
C PHE A 296 -0.34 7.88 16.80
N GLY A 297 -0.69 8.58 17.88
CA GLY A 297 0.28 9.12 18.82
C GLY A 297 -0.30 10.28 19.60
N GLY A 298 0.51 11.20 20.11
CA GLY A 298 0.00 12.32 20.92
C GLY A 298 0.89 13.54 20.85
N GLY A 299 0.32 14.69 21.18
CA GLY A 299 1.03 15.96 21.18
C GLY A 299 0.11 17.17 21.15
N THR A 300 0.70 18.34 21.34
CA THR A 300 0.01 19.64 21.36
C THR A 300 0.80 20.73 20.62
N GLY A 301 1.69 20.32 19.70
CA GLY A 301 2.74 21.16 19.15
C GLY A 301 4.07 21.00 19.90
N PRO A 302 5.04 21.92 19.74
CA PRO A 302 6.42 21.76 20.21
C PRO A 302 6.61 22.05 21.71
N ALA A 303 5.63 21.71 22.55
CA ALA A 303 5.75 21.79 24.01
C ALA A 303 6.67 20.68 24.53
N GLU A 304 7.36 20.91 25.66
CA GLU A 304 8.32 19.95 26.26
C GLU A 304 7.71 18.57 26.44
N GLY A 305 6.48 18.51 27.00
CA GLY A 305 5.78 17.25 27.18
C GLY A 305 5.51 16.49 25.87
N SER A 306 5.26 17.19 24.76
CA SER A 306 5.05 16.58 23.45
C SER A 306 6.36 16.24 22.75
N LYS A 307 7.42 17.04 22.95
CA LYS A 307 8.77 16.75 22.44
C LYS A 307 9.35 15.46 23.03
N GLY A 308 8.99 15.14 24.28
CA GLY A 308 9.42 13.90 24.93
C GLY A 308 8.39 12.77 24.89
N THR A 309 7.08 13.05 24.78
CA THR A 309 6.05 12.00 24.94
C THR A 309 4.90 12.12 23.95
N THR A 310 4.42 10.98 23.44
CA THR A 310 3.21 10.85 22.61
C THR A 310 1.91 10.99 23.42
N CYS A 311 1.75 12.12 24.12
CA CYS A 311 0.56 12.42 24.92
C CYS A 311 -0.12 13.73 24.48
N THR A 312 -1.44 13.71 24.28
CA THR A 312 -2.31 14.88 24.20
C THR A 312 -3.10 14.98 25.52
N PRO A 313 -2.60 15.73 26.52
CA PRO A 313 -3.12 15.64 27.89
C PRO A 313 -4.43 16.43 28.10
N GLY A 314 -5.45 15.75 28.60
CA GLY A 314 -6.70 16.37 29.06
C GLY A 314 -7.66 16.82 27.96
N GLN A 315 -8.93 17.02 28.34
CA GLN A 315 -10.03 17.29 27.41
C GLN A 315 -9.76 18.49 26.49
N PHE A 316 -9.28 19.61 27.03
CA PHE A 316 -9.06 20.84 26.25
C PHE A 316 -8.11 20.62 25.07
N HIS A 317 -6.98 19.95 25.32
CA HIS A 317 -5.99 19.70 24.28
C HIS A 317 -6.44 18.63 23.29
N ILE A 318 -7.13 17.59 23.75
CA ILE A 318 -7.73 16.59 22.87
C ILE A 318 -8.74 17.25 21.92
N HIS A 319 -9.66 18.06 22.43
CA HIS A 319 -10.62 18.82 21.62
C HIS A 319 -9.93 19.77 20.63
N THR A 320 -8.82 20.39 21.03
CA THR A 320 -8.05 21.28 20.15
C THR A 320 -7.40 20.51 19.00
N MET A 321 -6.78 19.36 19.29
CA MET A 321 -6.13 18.54 18.27
C MET A 321 -7.15 17.87 17.33
N LEU A 322 -8.31 17.46 17.83
CA LEU A 322 -9.41 16.95 16.99
C LEU A 322 -9.91 18.01 16.00
N ARG A 323 -10.01 19.28 16.42
CA ARG A 323 -10.33 20.37 15.48
C ARG A 323 -9.20 20.67 14.50
N ALA A 324 -7.94 20.63 14.95
CA ALA A 324 -6.78 20.84 14.08
C ALA A 324 -6.65 19.73 13.02
N ALA A 325 -7.00 18.49 13.37
CA ALA A 325 -7.03 17.35 12.48
C ALA A 325 -7.89 17.58 11.23
N GLU A 326 -8.96 18.38 11.28
CA GLU A 326 -9.76 18.72 10.09
C GLU A 326 -8.92 19.33 8.94
N GLY A 327 -7.75 19.90 9.25
CA GLY A 327 -6.79 20.45 8.29
C GLY A 327 -5.56 19.57 7.99
N LEU A 328 -5.45 18.36 8.55
CA LEU A 328 -4.29 17.47 8.34
C LEU A 328 -4.54 16.48 7.19
N PRO A 329 -3.57 16.26 6.28
CA PRO A 329 -3.71 15.37 5.12
C PRO A 329 -3.39 13.90 5.45
N VAL A 330 -3.77 13.41 6.62
CA VAL A 330 -3.60 12.00 7.05
C VAL A 330 -4.74 11.62 7.99
N ASN A 331 -5.12 10.35 8.07
CA ASN A 331 -6.00 9.91 9.15
C ASN A 331 -5.29 10.09 10.50
N ALA A 332 -6.04 10.34 11.58
CA ALA A 332 -5.44 10.63 12.89
C ALA A 332 -6.16 9.96 14.05
N GLY A 333 -5.40 9.35 14.96
CA GLY A 333 -5.80 8.98 16.32
C GLY A 333 -4.89 9.66 17.35
N PHE A 334 -5.47 10.12 18.46
CA PHE A 334 -4.75 10.82 19.53
C PHE A 334 -4.70 10.00 20.82
N LEU A 335 -3.53 9.88 21.43
CA LEU A 335 -3.30 9.19 22.68
C LEU A 335 -3.35 10.19 23.84
N GLY A 336 -4.16 9.89 24.85
CA GLY A 336 -4.15 10.60 26.12
C GLY A 336 -2.94 10.19 26.98
N LYS A 337 -2.73 10.90 28.08
CA LYS A 337 -1.70 10.52 29.07
C LYS A 337 -2.22 9.40 29.97
N GLY A 338 -1.57 8.24 29.91
CA GLY A 338 -1.85 7.06 30.74
C GLY A 338 -1.07 7.04 32.06
N SER A 339 -0.02 7.84 32.21
CA SER A 339 0.73 7.96 33.47
C SER A 339 -0.06 8.72 34.55
N GLY A 340 -1.01 8.03 35.18
CA GLY A 340 -1.78 8.51 36.33
C GLY A 340 -2.27 7.34 37.19
N SER A 341 -2.14 7.45 38.51
CA SER A 341 -2.46 6.35 39.44
C SER A 341 -3.91 6.35 39.94
N GLN A 342 -4.77 7.19 39.37
CA GLN A 342 -6.19 7.28 39.69
C GLN A 342 -7.00 7.26 38.39
N PRO A 343 -8.17 6.59 38.37
CA PRO A 343 -8.90 6.30 37.13
C PRO A 343 -9.51 7.53 36.48
N ASP A 344 -10.10 8.44 37.25
CA ASP A 344 -10.93 9.53 36.73
C ASP A 344 -10.19 10.45 35.74
N ALA A 345 -8.91 10.72 35.98
CA ALA A 345 -8.06 11.54 35.10
C ALA A 345 -7.73 10.86 33.75
N LEU A 346 -7.72 9.52 33.70
CA LEU A 346 -7.56 8.79 32.44
C LEU A 346 -8.90 8.69 31.70
N VAL A 347 -9.98 8.45 32.45
CA VAL A 347 -11.34 8.33 31.92
C VAL A 347 -11.78 9.61 31.21
N GLU A 348 -11.55 10.79 31.80
CA GLU A 348 -11.96 12.06 31.17
C GLU A 348 -11.32 12.27 29.80
N GLN A 349 -10.09 11.77 29.59
CA GLN A 349 -9.38 11.88 28.32
C GLN A 349 -9.99 10.97 27.25
N LEU A 350 -10.35 9.75 27.63
CA LEU A 350 -11.03 8.81 26.71
C LEU A 350 -12.41 9.33 26.33
N LEU A 351 -13.18 9.85 27.30
CA LEU A 351 -14.49 10.48 27.03
C LEU A 351 -14.38 11.75 26.17
N ALA A 352 -13.25 12.46 26.23
CA ALA A 352 -12.97 13.63 25.41
C ALA A 352 -12.54 13.30 23.97
N GLY A 353 -12.26 12.03 23.65
CA GLY A 353 -11.90 11.61 22.29
C GLY A 353 -10.53 11.02 22.09
N ALA A 354 -9.75 10.76 23.13
CA ALA A 354 -8.54 9.96 22.98
C ALA A 354 -8.88 8.56 22.45
N ALA A 355 -8.10 8.08 21.49
CA ALA A 355 -8.20 6.75 20.85
C ALA A 355 -7.38 5.68 21.58
N GLY A 356 -6.66 6.06 22.63
CA GLY A 356 -5.78 5.20 23.42
C GLY A 356 -5.03 6.02 24.45
N LEU A 357 -4.13 5.38 25.19
CA LEU A 357 -3.32 6.02 26.21
C LEU A 357 -1.83 5.70 26.01
N LYS A 358 -0.95 6.61 26.44
CA LYS A 358 0.50 6.39 26.52
C LYS A 358 0.97 6.50 27.97
N ILE A 359 1.63 5.45 28.48
CA ILE A 359 2.50 5.56 29.65
C ILE A 359 3.90 5.95 29.19
N HIS A 360 4.53 6.87 29.92
CA HIS A 360 5.89 7.29 29.66
C HIS A 360 6.66 7.51 30.96
N GLU A 361 7.97 7.21 30.97
CA GLU A 361 8.81 7.36 32.16
C GLU A 361 8.95 8.82 32.61
N ASP A 362 9.05 9.77 31.67
CA ASP A 362 9.03 11.22 31.93
C ASP A 362 7.80 11.70 32.73
N TRP A 363 6.70 10.94 32.72
CA TRP A 363 5.50 11.18 33.52
C TRP A 363 5.31 10.16 34.66
N GLY A 364 6.25 9.24 34.82
CA GLY A 364 6.18 8.08 35.70
C GLY A 364 5.60 6.85 34.99
N ALA A 365 6.44 5.85 34.74
CA ALA A 365 6.07 4.52 34.23
C ALA A 365 6.04 3.48 35.35
N THR A 366 5.41 3.83 36.47
CA THR A 366 5.40 3.03 37.70
C THR A 366 4.42 1.85 37.63
N PRO A 367 4.59 0.80 38.44
CA PRO A 367 3.62 -0.30 38.53
C PRO A 367 2.17 0.16 38.85
N ALA A 368 2.00 1.21 39.65
CA ALA A 368 0.67 1.73 39.99
C ALA A 368 -0.02 2.42 38.79
N THR A 369 0.73 3.16 37.97
CA THR A 369 0.22 3.77 36.74
C THR A 369 -0.07 2.72 35.67
N ILE A 370 0.75 1.67 35.57
CA ILE A 370 0.57 0.56 34.62
C ILE A 370 -0.75 -0.17 34.90
N HIS A 371 -0.97 -0.64 36.14
CA HIS A 371 -2.22 -1.32 36.51
C HIS A 371 -3.45 -0.45 36.23
N ASN A 372 -3.45 0.80 36.71
CA ASN A 372 -4.59 1.69 36.54
C ASN A 372 -4.90 1.94 35.06
N ALA A 373 -3.87 2.19 34.23
CA ALA A 373 -4.09 2.44 32.80
C ALA A 373 -4.61 1.20 32.06
N LEU A 374 -4.08 0.01 32.37
CA LEU A 374 -4.55 -1.25 31.76
C LEU A 374 -6.00 -1.55 32.13
N ASP A 375 -6.40 -1.38 33.39
CA ASP A 375 -7.80 -1.55 33.83
C ASP A 375 -8.75 -0.59 33.10
N ILE A 376 -8.32 0.66 32.88
CA ILE A 376 -9.08 1.63 32.11
C ILE A 376 -9.13 1.26 30.62
N CYS A 377 -8.01 0.87 30.01
CA CYS A 377 -7.98 0.44 28.62
C CYS A 377 -8.85 -0.80 28.37
N ASP A 378 -8.88 -1.77 29.30
CA ASP A 378 -9.78 -2.93 29.26
C ASP A 378 -11.26 -2.51 29.30
N LYS A 379 -11.61 -1.51 30.12
CA LYS A 379 -12.98 -1.01 30.26
C LYS A 379 -13.49 -0.27 29.01
N TYR A 380 -12.62 0.45 28.32
CA TYR A 380 -12.99 1.33 27.20
C TYR A 380 -12.61 0.76 25.82
N ASP A 381 -12.01 -0.43 25.78
CA ASP A 381 -11.55 -1.11 24.57
C ASP A 381 -10.63 -0.24 23.70
N VAL A 382 -9.56 0.28 24.31
CA VAL A 382 -8.54 1.08 23.62
C VAL A 382 -7.15 0.51 23.88
N GLN A 383 -6.18 0.81 23.01
CA GLN A 383 -4.81 0.35 23.22
C GLN A 383 -4.09 1.17 24.31
N LEU A 384 -3.21 0.50 25.05
CA LEU A 384 -2.20 1.15 25.89
C LEU A 384 -0.82 1.00 25.23
N ALA A 385 -0.22 2.12 24.86
CA ALA A 385 1.19 2.19 24.52
C ALA A 385 2.04 2.46 25.76
N ILE A 386 3.24 1.89 25.83
CA ILE A 386 4.16 2.11 26.95
C ILE A 386 5.59 2.36 26.49
N HIS A 387 6.20 3.34 27.14
CA HIS A 387 7.64 3.53 27.32
C HIS A 387 7.94 3.27 28.80
N THR A 388 8.75 2.27 29.10
CA THR A 388 8.94 1.76 30.48
C THR A 388 10.01 2.53 31.26
N ASP A 389 10.16 2.23 32.54
CA ASP A 389 11.09 2.88 33.47
C ASP A 389 12.56 2.52 33.15
N THR A 390 13.27 3.37 32.39
CA THR A 390 14.67 3.13 32.02
C THR A 390 15.59 3.10 33.23
N LEU A 391 15.28 3.94 34.22
CA LEU A 391 16.07 4.12 35.43
C LEU A 391 15.96 2.93 36.38
N ASN A 392 14.98 2.04 36.17
CA ASN A 392 14.61 0.99 37.10
C ASN A 392 14.27 1.56 38.50
N GLU A 393 13.71 2.78 38.55
CA GLU A 393 13.46 3.50 39.80
C GLU A 393 12.42 2.78 40.66
N SER A 394 11.34 2.32 40.03
CA SER A 394 10.24 1.63 40.71
C SER A 394 10.34 0.09 40.67
N GLY A 395 11.38 -0.44 40.02
CA GLY A 395 11.59 -1.88 39.83
C GLY A 395 12.28 -2.19 38.50
N PHE A 396 12.69 -3.44 38.32
CA PHE A 396 13.28 -3.91 37.06
C PHE A 396 12.20 -4.33 36.06
N PHE A 397 12.63 -4.80 34.88
CA PHE A 397 11.74 -5.34 33.85
C PHE A 397 10.71 -6.34 34.41
N GLU A 398 11.11 -7.21 35.34
CA GLU A 398 10.24 -8.22 35.95
C GLU A 398 9.08 -7.60 36.75
N ASP A 399 9.29 -6.44 37.38
CA ASP A 399 8.26 -5.72 38.13
C ASP A 399 7.25 -5.08 37.18
N THR A 400 7.72 -4.47 36.09
CA THR A 400 6.86 -3.97 35.00
C THR A 400 6.10 -5.11 34.34
N ARG A 401 6.75 -6.25 34.04
CA ARG A 401 6.11 -7.46 33.51
C ARG A 401 5.02 -7.97 34.43
N LYS A 402 5.27 -7.96 35.74
CA LYS A 402 4.28 -8.35 36.76
C LYS A 402 3.12 -7.37 36.78
N ALA A 403 3.38 -6.08 36.64
CA ALA A 403 2.35 -5.05 36.58
C ALA A 403 1.48 -5.14 35.32
N ILE A 404 2.06 -5.56 34.19
CA ILE A 404 1.32 -5.80 32.94
C ILE A 404 0.38 -7.02 33.07
N GLY A 405 0.80 -8.05 33.81
CA GLY A 405 0.04 -9.29 33.93
C GLY A 405 -0.22 -9.93 32.56
N ASP A 406 -1.43 -10.41 32.33
CA ASP A 406 -1.83 -11.03 31.06
C ASP A 406 -2.60 -10.08 30.13
N GLN A 407 -2.68 -8.79 30.48
CA GLN A 407 -3.42 -7.78 29.72
C GLN A 407 -2.63 -7.35 28.48
N THR A 408 -3.34 -7.08 27.38
CA THR A 408 -2.74 -6.61 26.13
C THR A 408 -1.99 -5.29 26.33
N ILE A 409 -0.78 -5.17 25.79
CA ILE A 409 -0.04 -3.92 25.81
C ILE A 409 0.84 -3.76 24.57
N HIS A 410 0.94 -2.53 24.06
CA HIS A 410 1.82 -2.18 22.96
C HIS A 410 3.10 -1.55 23.52
N THR A 411 4.23 -2.25 23.38
CA THR A 411 5.53 -1.70 23.79
C THR A 411 6.18 -0.96 22.62
N PHE A 412 6.38 0.34 22.79
CA PHE A 412 7.14 1.14 21.84
C PHE A 412 8.64 0.88 22.00
N HIS A 413 9.40 1.17 20.92
CA HIS A 413 10.87 1.05 20.82
C HIS A 413 11.44 -0.06 21.72
N SER A 414 10.97 -1.28 21.50
CA SER A 414 11.14 -2.42 22.41
C SER A 414 12.61 -2.84 22.60
N GLU A 415 13.51 -2.38 21.73
CA GLU A 415 14.96 -2.54 21.89
C GLU A 415 15.54 -1.68 23.02
N GLY A 416 14.98 -0.49 23.26
CA GLY A 416 15.28 0.34 24.43
C GLY A 416 16.15 1.57 24.21
N ALA A 417 16.73 1.81 23.02
CA ALA A 417 17.45 3.07 22.74
C ALA A 417 16.50 4.27 22.83
N GLY A 418 15.31 4.16 22.25
CA GLY A 418 14.20 5.12 22.40
C GLY A 418 13.67 5.21 23.85
N GLY A 419 13.97 4.22 24.67
CA GLY A 419 13.80 4.21 26.13
C GLY A 419 13.07 2.96 26.65
N GLY A 420 13.36 2.60 27.89
CA GLY A 420 12.87 1.42 28.56
C GLY A 420 13.92 0.78 29.46
N HIS A 421 13.53 -0.17 30.31
CA HIS A 421 14.39 -0.80 31.33
C HIS A 421 15.79 -1.12 30.78
N ALA A 422 16.81 -0.46 31.35
CA ALA A 422 18.18 -0.68 30.94
C ALA A 422 18.81 -1.86 31.72
N PRO A 423 19.48 -2.82 31.05
CA PRO A 423 19.67 -2.93 29.59
C PRO A 423 18.65 -3.85 28.88
N ASP A 424 17.68 -4.42 29.60
CA ASP A 424 17.02 -5.68 29.21
C ASP A 424 15.53 -5.58 28.82
N ILE A 425 15.01 -4.38 28.53
CA ILE A 425 13.64 -4.19 28.03
C ILE A 425 13.30 -5.05 26.81
N LEU A 426 14.29 -5.42 25.98
CA LEU A 426 14.08 -6.29 24.82
C LEU A 426 13.48 -7.66 25.16
N LYS A 427 13.62 -8.12 26.42
CA LYS A 427 12.92 -9.30 26.95
C LYS A 427 11.40 -9.21 26.79
N VAL A 428 10.84 -8.00 26.68
CA VAL A 428 9.40 -7.76 26.51
C VAL A 428 8.83 -8.39 25.24
N THR A 429 9.67 -8.57 24.21
CA THR A 429 9.28 -9.17 22.92
C THR A 429 8.97 -10.67 23.02
N ALA A 430 9.37 -11.32 24.13
CA ALA A 430 9.10 -12.73 24.44
C ALA A 430 7.72 -12.96 25.10
N ILE A 431 6.95 -11.91 25.37
CA ILE A 431 5.71 -12.00 26.14
C ILE A 431 4.50 -12.18 25.21
N PRO A 432 3.63 -13.18 25.44
CA PRO A 432 2.50 -13.47 24.54
C PRO A 432 1.49 -12.33 24.36
N ASN A 433 1.20 -11.57 25.42
CA ASN A 433 0.24 -10.45 25.42
C ASN A 433 0.84 -9.09 25.01
N VAL A 434 2.11 -9.07 24.61
CA VAL A 434 2.79 -7.85 24.14
C VAL A 434 2.71 -7.75 22.61
N LEU A 435 2.49 -6.53 22.13
CA LEU A 435 2.58 -6.13 20.74
C LEU A 435 3.87 -5.29 20.58
N PRO A 436 5.02 -5.90 20.24
CA PRO A 436 6.29 -5.19 20.25
C PRO A 436 6.51 -4.38 18.97
N ALA A 437 6.85 -3.10 19.15
CA ALA A 437 7.23 -2.19 18.09
C ALA A 437 8.65 -1.67 18.26
N SER A 438 9.25 -1.30 17.13
CA SER A 438 10.49 -0.52 17.06
C SER A 438 10.26 0.86 16.50
N THR A 439 11.20 1.76 16.77
CA THR A 439 11.29 3.07 16.13
C THR A 439 12.44 3.07 15.14
N ASN A 440 12.42 3.98 14.18
CA ASN A 440 13.22 3.79 12.97
C ASN A 440 14.70 4.23 12.98
N PRO A 441 15.25 5.02 13.93
CA PRO A 441 16.67 5.41 13.84
C PRO A 441 17.69 4.32 14.15
N THR A 442 17.32 3.31 14.94
CA THR A 442 18.20 2.17 15.25
C THR A 442 18.29 1.19 14.08
N LEU A 443 17.40 1.30 13.08
CA LEU A 443 17.13 0.24 12.12
C LEU A 443 17.48 0.59 10.67
N PRO A 444 18.25 -0.26 9.96
CA PRO A 444 19.07 -1.33 10.52
C PRO A 444 20.28 -0.80 11.30
N TYR A 445 20.91 -1.70 12.06
CA TYR A 445 22.22 -1.42 12.65
C TYR A 445 23.26 -1.06 11.59
N SER A 446 23.86 0.12 11.71
CA SER A 446 24.86 0.66 10.79
C SER A 446 26.05 1.25 11.55
N ILE A 447 27.13 1.55 10.83
CA ILE A 447 28.36 2.10 11.41
C ILE A 447 28.18 3.43 12.16
N ASN A 448 27.14 4.20 11.85
CA ASN A 448 26.88 5.50 12.50
C ASN A 448 25.76 5.44 13.55
N SER A 449 25.08 4.29 13.70
CA SER A 449 23.87 4.20 14.53
C SER A 449 24.12 4.59 15.99
N ALA A 450 25.18 4.05 16.61
CA ALA A 450 25.47 4.31 18.03
C ALA A 450 25.91 5.77 18.28
N GLU A 451 26.79 6.33 17.45
CA GLU A 451 27.26 7.71 17.62
C GLU A 451 26.11 8.72 17.46
N GLU A 452 25.23 8.50 16.47
CA GLU A 452 24.06 9.36 16.23
C GLU A 452 23.07 9.32 17.41
N LEU A 453 22.80 8.12 17.94
CA LEU A 453 21.83 7.92 19.01
C LEU A 453 22.25 8.55 20.33
N LEU A 454 23.55 8.54 20.66
CA LEU A 454 24.04 9.11 21.91
C LEU A 454 23.68 10.60 22.02
N ASP A 455 24.03 11.39 21.00
CA ASP A 455 23.71 12.82 20.98
C ASP A 455 22.18 13.06 20.90
N MET A 456 21.45 12.19 20.19
CA MET A 456 19.99 12.29 20.07
C MET A 456 19.26 12.09 21.40
N VAL A 457 19.68 11.09 22.20
CA VAL A 457 19.16 10.85 23.56
C VAL A 457 19.41 12.07 24.44
N MET A 458 20.64 12.62 24.38
CA MET A 458 21.01 13.80 25.16
C MET A 458 20.10 15.00 24.90
N VAL A 459 19.75 15.25 23.63
CA VAL A 459 18.86 16.35 23.24
C VAL A 459 17.40 16.09 23.61
N CYS A 460 16.85 14.91 23.29
CA CYS A 460 15.41 14.66 23.45
C CYS A 460 14.98 14.69 24.92
N HIS A 461 15.79 14.12 25.81
CA HIS A 461 15.50 14.08 27.25
C HIS A 461 16.03 15.29 28.03
N HIS A 462 16.47 16.36 27.34
CA HIS A 462 16.99 17.60 27.96
C HIS A 462 18.13 17.33 28.97
N LEU A 463 19.04 16.42 28.61
CA LEU A 463 20.19 16.05 29.42
C LEU A 463 21.38 17.00 29.17
N SER A 464 22.37 16.97 30.07
CA SER A 464 23.56 17.80 29.99
C SER A 464 24.84 17.00 29.83
N HIS A 465 25.62 17.29 28.78
CA HIS A 465 26.99 16.74 28.63
C HIS A 465 27.94 17.14 29.77
N SER A 466 27.55 18.11 30.61
CA SER A 466 28.34 18.54 31.77
C SER A 466 28.02 17.76 33.06
N VAL A 467 26.97 16.93 33.06
CA VAL A 467 26.54 16.13 34.20
C VAL A 467 26.95 14.67 33.95
N PRO A 468 27.89 14.09 34.73
CA PRO A 468 28.35 12.72 34.52
C PRO A 468 27.24 11.66 34.59
N GLU A 469 26.25 11.87 35.46
CA GLU A 469 25.10 10.98 35.61
C GLU A 469 24.21 10.98 34.37
N ASP A 470 24.03 12.13 33.71
CA ASP A 470 23.28 12.26 32.46
C ASP A 470 23.98 11.53 31.31
N VAL A 471 25.31 11.65 31.22
CA VAL A 471 26.10 10.94 30.21
C VAL A 471 26.07 9.43 30.46
N ALA A 472 26.20 8.98 31.71
CA ALA A 472 26.10 7.57 32.05
C ALA A 472 24.69 7.00 31.76
N PHE A 473 23.64 7.79 31.99
CA PHE A 473 22.28 7.42 31.59
C PHE A 473 22.17 7.23 30.07
N ALA A 474 22.64 8.20 29.27
CA ALA A 474 22.60 8.10 27.82
C ALA A 474 23.44 6.92 27.28
N ASP A 475 24.65 6.71 27.81
CA ASP A 475 25.54 5.61 27.44
C ASP A 475 24.92 4.24 27.75
N SER A 476 24.25 4.09 28.90
CA SER A 476 23.56 2.84 29.25
C SER A 476 22.35 2.52 28.35
N ARG A 477 21.81 3.53 27.63
CA ARG A 477 20.69 3.38 26.69
C ARG A 477 21.13 3.01 25.28
N VAL A 478 22.30 3.46 24.84
CA VAL A 478 22.78 3.26 23.47
C VAL A 478 23.72 2.07 23.43
N ARG A 479 23.16 0.91 23.11
CA ARG A 479 23.86 -0.39 23.20
C ARG A 479 23.95 -1.04 21.81
N PRO A 480 25.14 -1.07 21.19
CA PRO A 480 25.33 -1.70 19.89
C PRO A 480 24.82 -3.16 19.85
N GLU A 481 24.95 -3.89 20.95
CA GLU A 481 24.54 -5.30 21.08
C GLU A 481 23.03 -5.48 20.93
N THR A 482 22.22 -4.66 21.60
CA THR A 482 20.76 -4.75 21.51
C THR A 482 20.24 -4.17 20.20
N ILE A 483 20.87 -3.13 19.63
CA ILE A 483 20.56 -2.59 18.30
C ILE A 483 20.83 -3.64 17.20
N ALA A 484 21.97 -4.34 17.28
CA ALA A 484 22.30 -5.43 16.36
C ALA A 484 21.29 -6.58 16.48
N ALA A 485 20.92 -6.96 17.70
CA ALA A 485 19.90 -7.97 17.94
C ALA A 485 18.53 -7.54 17.39
N GLU A 486 18.09 -6.30 17.60
CA GLU A 486 16.81 -5.77 17.12
C GLU A 486 16.65 -5.95 15.61
N THR A 487 17.70 -5.67 14.84
CA THR A 487 17.76 -5.90 13.39
C THR A 487 17.45 -7.36 13.05
N VAL A 488 18.05 -8.31 13.75
CA VAL A 488 17.81 -9.77 13.55
C VAL A 488 16.41 -10.17 14.02
N LEU A 489 15.94 -9.65 15.15
CA LEU A 489 14.63 -9.96 15.74
C LEU A 489 13.47 -9.50 14.83
N HIS A 490 13.65 -8.42 14.08
CA HIS A 490 12.71 -8.05 13.01
C HIS A 490 12.63 -9.11 11.93
N ASP A 491 13.77 -9.60 11.46
CA ASP A 491 13.82 -10.63 10.41
C ASP A 491 13.26 -11.97 10.89
N MET A 492 13.38 -12.30 12.17
CA MET A 492 12.80 -13.49 12.80
C MET A 492 11.28 -13.38 13.05
N GLY A 493 10.68 -12.20 12.86
CA GLY A 493 9.28 -11.96 13.18
C GLY A 493 8.98 -11.91 14.68
N ILE A 494 10.00 -11.62 15.50
CA ILE A 494 9.88 -11.44 16.96
C ILE A 494 9.45 -9.99 17.28
N ILE A 495 9.86 -9.00 16.50
CA ILE A 495 9.30 -7.65 16.59
C ILE A 495 8.26 -7.48 15.48
N SER A 496 7.11 -6.86 15.80
CA SER A 496 5.91 -6.96 14.98
C SER A 496 5.54 -5.68 14.23
N ILE A 497 6.03 -4.52 14.69
CA ILE A 497 5.63 -3.21 14.20
C ILE A 497 6.87 -2.32 13.98
N PHE A 498 6.86 -1.54 12.90
CA PHE A 498 7.76 -0.41 12.66
C PHE A 498 6.98 0.89 12.87
N SER A 499 7.61 1.86 13.51
CA SER A 499 7.05 3.20 13.74
C SER A 499 8.15 4.25 13.63
N SER A 500 7.80 5.54 13.55
CA SER A 500 8.82 6.58 13.45
C SER A 500 9.44 6.94 14.79
N ASP A 501 8.63 7.41 15.75
CA ASP A 501 9.03 8.32 16.85
C ASP A 501 9.26 9.77 16.39
N SER A 502 8.42 10.20 15.45
CA SER A 502 8.63 11.41 14.65
C SER A 502 9.08 12.66 15.42
N GLN A 503 10.28 13.16 15.11
CA GLN A 503 10.93 14.33 15.74
C GLN A 503 11.24 14.20 17.24
N ALA A 504 11.11 13.02 17.83
CA ALA A 504 11.36 12.74 19.24
C ALA A 504 12.17 11.45 19.40
N MET A 505 13.32 11.39 18.70
CA MET A 505 14.10 10.17 18.44
C MET A 505 13.60 9.32 17.26
N GLY A 506 13.11 9.97 16.20
CA GLY A 506 12.54 9.28 15.05
C GLY A 506 12.23 10.15 13.86
N ARG A 507 12.00 9.53 12.70
CA ARG A 507 11.86 10.21 11.41
C ARG A 507 10.58 9.81 10.69
N VAL A 508 9.59 10.71 10.59
CA VAL A 508 8.27 10.37 10.04
C VAL A 508 8.28 9.89 8.58
N GLY A 509 9.18 10.43 7.76
CA GLY A 509 9.30 10.12 6.33
C GLY A 509 10.24 8.97 6.01
N GLU A 510 10.59 8.11 6.97
CA GLU A 510 11.58 7.04 6.75
C GLU A 510 11.11 5.63 7.13
N SER A 511 9.87 5.45 7.61
CA SER A 511 9.43 4.13 8.10
C SER A 511 9.43 3.02 7.04
N PHE A 512 8.97 3.29 5.81
CA PHE A 512 9.13 2.32 4.70
C PHE A 512 10.60 2.13 4.34
N THR A 513 11.33 3.23 4.17
CA THR A 513 12.76 3.21 3.81
C THR A 513 13.56 2.32 4.77
N ARG A 514 13.39 2.52 6.08
CA ARG A 514 14.13 1.84 7.14
C ARG A 514 13.73 0.38 7.29
N ALA A 515 12.44 0.06 7.15
CA ALA A 515 11.99 -1.32 7.13
C ALA A 515 12.62 -2.13 5.98
N PHE A 516 12.67 -1.56 4.77
CA PHE A 516 13.23 -2.25 3.61
C PHE A 516 14.77 -2.22 3.55
N GLN A 517 15.42 -1.21 4.14
CA GLN A 517 16.85 -1.27 4.44
C GLN A 517 17.19 -2.38 5.44
N THR A 518 16.34 -2.58 6.45
CA THR A 518 16.50 -3.66 7.44
C THR A 518 16.35 -5.02 6.77
N ALA A 519 15.29 -5.22 5.99
CA ALA A 519 15.10 -6.44 5.20
C ALA A 519 16.28 -6.71 4.24
N HIS A 520 16.79 -5.67 3.58
CA HIS A 520 17.97 -5.77 2.71
C HIS A 520 19.22 -6.23 3.46
N HIS A 521 19.51 -5.59 4.61
CA HIS A 521 20.70 -5.91 5.40
C HIS A 521 20.64 -7.33 5.96
N CYS A 522 19.49 -7.73 6.49
CA CYS A 522 19.26 -9.11 6.92
C CYS A 522 19.37 -10.11 5.77
N ARG A 523 18.85 -9.80 4.58
CA ARG A 523 19.03 -10.65 3.39
C ARG A 523 20.51 -10.83 3.04
N ALA A 524 21.30 -9.77 3.11
CA ALA A 524 22.71 -9.79 2.78
C ALA A 524 23.56 -10.61 3.77
N GLN A 525 23.31 -10.46 5.07
CA GLN A 525 24.09 -11.07 6.14
C GLN A 525 23.60 -12.47 6.53
N LEU A 526 22.28 -12.68 6.57
CA LEU A 526 21.65 -13.91 7.07
C LEU A 526 21.20 -14.85 5.95
N GLY A 527 21.15 -14.38 4.70
CA GLY A 527 20.69 -15.18 3.57
C GLY A 527 19.15 -15.30 3.50
N PRO A 528 18.60 -16.36 2.86
CA PRO A 528 17.16 -16.56 2.77
C PRO A 528 16.52 -16.75 4.15
N LEU A 529 15.23 -16.44 4.29
CA LEU A 529 14.52 -16.76 5.53
C LEU A 529 14.45 -18.29 5.73
N PRO A 530 14.48 -18.78 6.99
CA PRO A 530 14.30 -20.21 7.28
C PRO A 530 12.99 -20.74 6.69
N GLY A 531 13.06 -21.87 5.98
CA GLY A 531 11.90 -22.50 5.32
C GLY A 531 11.51 -21.88 3.98
N ALA A 532 12.25 -20.88 3.48
CA ALA A 532 12.07 -20.38 2.12
C ALA A 532 12.42 -21.49 1.11
N ASP A 533 11.67 -21.53 0.00
CA ASP A 533 11.97 -22.41 -1.12
C ASP A 533 13.19 -21.88 -1.88
N GLU A 534 14.37 -22.43 -1.56
CA GLU A 534 15.64 -22.07 -2.21
C GLU A 534 15.62 -22.27 -3.73
N THR A 535 14.68 -23.04 -4.27
CA THR A 535 14.55 -23.26 -5.72
C THR A 535 13.88 -22.09 -6.44
N ASN A 536 13.06 -21.28 -5.75
CA ASN A 536 12.42 -20.11 -6.32
C ASN A 536 13.31 -18.86 -6.26
N GLY A 537 14.17 -18.74 -5.25
CA GLY A 537 15.16 -17.65 -5.15
C GLY A 537 14.58 -16.24 -5.01
N ASP A 538 13.29 -16.10 -4.68
CA ASP A 538 12.64 -14.83 -4.34
C ASP A 538 12.56 -14.57 -2.83
N ASP A 539 12.15 -13.37 -2.47
CA ASP A 539 12.09 -12.84 -1.11
C ASP A 539 10.66 -12.51 -0.67
N ASN A 540 9.63 -13.11 -1.30
CA ASN A 540 8.21 -12.80 -1.02
C ASN A 540 7.91 -12.83 0.49
N GLU A 541 8.24 -13.92 1.17
CA GLU A 541 7.96 -14.07 2.61
C GLU A 541 8.62 -12.97 3.46
N ARG A 542 9.85 -12.55 3.10
CA ARG A 542 10.54 -11.45 3.80
C ARG A 542 9.86 -10.13 3.50
N VAL A 543 9.62 -9.81 2.24
CA VAL A 543 8.95 -8.56 1.84
C VAL A 543 7.58 -8.42 2.50
N LEU A 544 6.77 -9.49 2.49
CA LEU A 544 5.45 -9.50 3.09
C LEU A 544 5.52 -9.43 4.63
N ARG A 545 6.50 -10.07 5.27
CA ARG A 545 6.76 -9.93 6.72
C ARG A 545 7.05 -8.49 7.11
N TYR A 546 7.90 -7.78 6.36
CA TYR A 546 8.26 -6.39 6.66
C TYR A 546 7.15 -5.42 6.33
N LEU A 547 6.41 -5.64 5.23
CA LEU A 547 5.27 -4.79 4.89
C LEU A 547 4.17 -4.89 5.96
N ALA A 548 3.94 -6.07 6.55
CA ALA A 548 2.98 -6.25 7.64
C ALA A 548 3.28 -5.34 8.85
N LYS A 549 4.57 -5.06 9.12
CA LYS A 549 5.02 -4.21 10.23
C LYS A 549 4.64 -2.74 10.06
N LEU A 550 4.35 -2.31 8.83
CA LEU A 550 4.02 -0.93 8.46
C LEU A 550 2.53 -0.74 8.14
N THR A 551 1.77 -1.82 7.98
CA THR A 551 0.40 -1.80 7.46
C THR A 551 -0.55 -2.50 8.43
N ILE A 552 -0.74 -3.82 8.31
CA ILE A 552 -1.78 -4.54 9.04
C ILE A 552 -1.48 -4.67 10.55
N ASN A 553 -0.23 -4.85 10.97
CA ASN A 553 0.08 -5.01 12.40
C ASN A 553 -0.13 -3.72 13.21
N PRO A 554 0.30 -2.54 12.73
CA PRO A 554 -0.10 -1.28 13.36
C PRO A 554 -1.63 -1.10 13.37
N ALA A 555 -2.34 -1.52 12.32
CA ALA A 555 -3.80 -1.43 12.27
C ALA A 555 -4.48 -2.29 13.35
N ILE A 556 -4.05 -3.55 13.52
CA ILE A 556 -4.54 -4.46 14.56
C ILE A 556 -4.23 -3.87 15.94
N SER A 557 -3.00 -3.39 16.14
CA SER A 557 -2.59 -2.81 17.43
C SER A 557 -3.41 -1.58 17.82
N ALA A 558 -3.77 -0.74 16.84
CA ALA A 558 -4.58 0.46 17.03
C ALA A 558 -6.10 0.21 16.99
N GLY A 559 -6.55 -1.01 16.71
CA GLY A 559 -7.98 -1.36 16.65
C GLY A 559 -8.72 -0.78 15.44
N ILE A 560 -8.06 -0.73 14.29
CA ILE A 560 -8.58 -0.13 13.04
C ILE A 560 -8.41 -1.06 11.82
N ASP A 561 -8.03 -2.31 12.01
CA ASP A 561 -7.78 -3.29 10.95
C ASP A 561 -9.03 -3.68 10.17
N ASP A 562 -10.22 -3.55 10.74
CA ASP A 562 -11.49 -3.67 10.00
C ASP A 562 -11.67 -2.59 8.91
N TYR A 563 -10.95 -1.49 9.03
CA TYR A 563 -11.08 -0.33 8.17
C TYR A 563 -9.91 -0.21 7.19
N LEU A 564 -8.68 -0.40 7.69
CA LEU A 564 -7.42 -0.06 7.01
C LEU A 564 -6.38 -1.19 7.16
N GLY A 565 -5.16 -0.93 6.68
CA GLY A 565 -3.99 -1.78 6.95
C GLY A 565 -3.71 -2.88 5.93
N SER A 566 -4.55 -3.05 4.92
CA SER A 566 -4.33 -4.02 3.83
C SER A 566 -5.15 -3.69 2.58
N VAL A 567 -4.73 -4.24 1.44
CA VAL A 567 -5.45 -4.14 0.16
C VAL A 567 -6.54 -5.21 0.12
N GLU A 568 -7.61 -5.06 0.90
CA GLU A 568 -8.70 -6.04 0.97
C GLU A 568 -10.05 -5.44 0.57
N VAL A 569 -10.89 -6.24 -0.09
CA VAL A 569 -12.25 -5.84 -0.46
C VAL A 569 -13.05 -5.47 0.79
N GLY A 570 -13.74 -4.33 0.74
CA GLY A 570 -14.54 -3.78 1.83
C GLY A 570 -13.81 -2.72 2.68
N LYS A 571 -12.47 -2.72 2.67
CA LYS A 571 -11.65 -1.72 3.36
C LYS A 571 -11.62 -0.40 2.61
N ILE A 572 -11.24 0.65 3.32
CA ILE A 572 -11.09 1.99 2.74
C ILE A 572 -9.89 1.99 1.79
N ALA A 573 -10.04 2.68 0.67
CA ALA A 573 -9.03 2.75 -0.38
C ALA A 573 -7.93 3.77 -0.04
N ASP A 574 -7.23 3.55 1.07
CA ASP A 574 -5.97 4.22 1.39
C ASP A 574 -4.84 3.39 0.80
N LEU A 575 -4.36 3.82 -0.36
CA LEU A 575 -3.51 3.05 -1.25
C LEU A 575 -2.33 3.88 -1.73
N VAL A 576 -1.20 3.22 -1.97
CA VAL A 576 0.01 3.86 -2.47
C VAL A 576 0.50 3.13 -3.71
N LEU A 577 0.67 3.88 -4.81
CA LEU A 577 1.35 3.38 -6.00
C LEU A 577 2.81 3.78 -5.96
N TRP A 578 3.67 2.79 -6.15
CA TRP A 578 5.11 2.95 -6.17
C TRP A 578 5.65 2.60 -7.56
N PRO A 579 6.52 3.44 -8.13
CA PRO A 579 7.43 2.98 -9.16
C PRO A 579 8.27 1.83 -8.59
N ILE A 580 8.50 0.79 -9.41
CA ILE A 580 9.32 -0.36 -8.99
C ILE A 580 10.74 0.10 -8.61
N ASP A 581 11.27 1.10 -9.29
CA ASP A 581 12.64 1.61 -9.14
C ASP A 581 12.84 2.51 -7.92
N SER A 582 11.77 3.01 -7.29
CA SER A 582 11.81 3.84 -6.08
C SER A 582 10.95 3.29 -4.94
N PHE A 583 10.56 2.01 -5.01
CA PHE A 583 9.77 1.35 -3.98
C PHE A 583 10.38 1.55 -2.58
N ALA A 584 9.51 1.83 -1.60
CA ALA A 584 9.84 2.16 -0.21
C ALA A 584 10.64 3.47 0.02
N ALA A 585 11.25 4.06 -1.01
CA ALA A 585 11.87 5.39 -0.93
C ALA A 585 10.85 6.50 -1.21
N LYS A 586 10.30 6.52 -2.43
CA LYS A 586 9.42 7.60 -2.91
C LYS A 586 8.25 7.04 -3.72
N PRO A 587 6.99 7.21 -3.27
CA PRO A 587 5.83 6.82 -4.05
C PRO A 587 5.63 7.75 -5.26
N ASP A 588 4.81 7.30 -6.21
CA ASP A 588 4.32 8.13 -7.31
C ASP A 588 3.04 8.86 -6.88
N VAL A 589 2.07 8.09 -6.38
CA VAL A 589 0.72 8.57 -6.03
C VAL A 589 0.28 7.95 -4.70
N VAL A 590 -0.28 8.78 -3.82
CA VAL A 590 -0.95 8.36 -2.59
C VAL A 590 -2.43 8.70 -2.68
N LEU A 591 -3.28 7.72 -2.41
CA LEU A 591 -4.73 7.84 -2.34
C LEU A 591 -5.18 7.80 -0.89
N ARG A 592 -6.17 8.62 -0.56
CA ARG A 592 -6.95 8.53 0.69
C ARG A 592 -8.42 8.43 0.35
N SER A 593 -9.09 7.40 0.86
CA SER A 593 -10.46 7.03 0.50
C SER A 593 -10.69 7.06 -1.02
N GLY A 594 -9.76 6.49 -1.79
CA GLY A 594 -9.84 6.37 -3.25
C GLY A 594 -9.60 7.67 -4.04
N VAL A 595 -9.23 8.77 -3.38
CA VAL A 595 -8.93 10.06 -4.02
C VAL A 595 -7.45 10.37 -3.90
N ILE A 596 -6.81 10.77 -5.00
CA ILE A 596 -5.41 11.18 -5.01
C ILE A 596 -5.23 12.43 -4.13
N CYS A 597 -4.41 12.31 -3.09
CA CYS A 597 -4.15 13.38 -2.13
C CYS A 597 -2.71 13.90 -2.19
N TRP A 598 -1.76 13.08 -2.65
CA TRP A 598 -0.34 13.43 -2.73
C TRP A 598 0.30 12.75 -3.94
N SER A 599 1.12 13.48 -4.70
CA SER A 599 1.75 12.94 -5.92
C SER A 599 3.04 13.68 -6.25
N GLN A 600 3.99 13.00 -6.89
CA GLN A 600 5.05 13.70 -7.62
C GLN A 600 4.43 14.44 -8.82
N MET A 601 4.80 15.70 -9.00
CA MET A 601 4.25 16.54 -10.05
C MET A 601 5.26 17.60 -10.49
N GLY A 602 5.43 17.72 -11.81
CA GLY A 602 6.27 18.70 -12.47
C GLY A 602 5.77 20.14 -12.38
N ASP A 603 6.27 21.00 -13.26
CA ASP A 603 5.83 22.40 -13.37
C ASP A 603 4.32 22.48 -13.71
N PRO A 604 3.47 23.08 -12.86
CA PRO A 604 2.04 23.25 -13.13
C PRO A 604 1.73 24.11 -14.36
N ASN A 605 2.69 24.89 -14.86
CA ASN A 605 2.53 25.69 -16.08
C ASN A 605 3.03 24.97 -17.36
N ALA A 606 3.57 23.76 -17.24
CA ALA A 606 4.06 23.00 -18.37
C ALA A 606 2.93 22.45 -19.27
N SER A 607 3.29 22.02 -20.48
CA SER A 607 2.33 21.42 -21.44
C SER A 607 1.86 20.01 -21.07
N ILE A 608 2.57 19.34 -20.17
CA ILE A 608 2.33 17.98 -19.66
C ILE A 608 2.84 17.93 -18.20
N PRO A 609 2.46 16.93 -17.37
CA PRO A 609 2.74 16.95 -15.93
C PRO A 609 4.16 16.53 -15.50
N THR A 610 5.00 16.03 -16.41
CA THR A 610 6.33 15.47 -16.13
C THR A 610 7.54 16.42 -16.23
N PRO A 611 7.50 17.61 -16.86
CA PRO A 611 8.63 18.51 -16.92
C PRO A 611 9.04 19.05 -15.54
N GLU A 612 10.35 19.20 -15.35
CA GLU A 612 10.96 19.68 -14.12
C GLU A 612 10.54 21.13 -13.76
N PRO A 613 10.57 21.51 -12.46
CA PRO A 613 10.95 20.67 -11.31
C PRO A 613 9.82 19.76 -10.84
N CYS A 614 10.11 18.46 -10.75
CA CYS A 614 9.22 17.44 -10.21
C CYS A 614 9.48 17.23 -8.72
N TYR A 615 8.46 17.46 -7.90
CA TYR A 615 8.50 17.20 -6.46
C TYR A 615 7.10 16.89 -5.95
N PHE A 616 6.99 16.44 -4.70
CA PHE A 616 5.71 16.10 -4.10
C PHE A 616 4.83 17.35 -3.87
N ARG A 617 3.55 17.24 -4.23
CA ARG A 617 2.57 18.32 -4.07
C ARG A 617 1.26 17.79 -3.50
N ASN A 618 0.57 18.65 -2.77
CA ASN A 618 -0.83 18.47 -2.41
C ASN A 618 -1.67 18.33 -3.70
N MET A 619 -2.48 17.28 -3.76
CA MET A 619 -3.45 17.05 -4.83
C MET A 619 -4.87 17.37 -4.34
N PHE A 620 -5.87 17.23 -5.23
CA PHE A 620 -7.24 17.66 -4.95
C PHE A 620 -7.87 17.01 -3.71
N GLY A 621 -7.45 15.80 -3.32
CA GLY A 621 -7.90 15.16 -2.07
C GLY A 621 -7.54 15.92 -0.78
N ASN A 622 -6.63 16.90 -0.85
CA ASN A 622 -6.21 17.72 0.30
C ASN A 622 -6.82 19.14 0.34
N TYR A 623 -7.77 19.46 -0.54
CA TYR A 623 -8.33 20.80 -0.64
C TYR A 623 -9.84 20.86 -0.33
N GLY A 624 -10.26 21.97 0.29
CA GLY A 624 -11.67 22.23 0.59
C GLY A 624 -12.30 21.11 1.43
N SER A 625 -13.57 20.82 1.18
CA SER A 625 -14.28 19.72 1.86
C SER A 625 -13.87 18.33 1.38
N ALA A 626 -13.06 18.20 0.32
CA ALA A 626 -12.53 16.90 -0.09
C ALA A 626 -11.54 16.36 0.95
N LEU A 627 -10.79 17.24 1.61
CA LEU A 627 -9.90 16.88 2.72
C LEU A 627 -10.66 16.17 3.82
N THR A 628 -11.71 16.81 4.36
CA THR A 628 -12.51 16.25 5.45
C THR A 628 -13.33 15.04 5.00
N ALA A 629 -13.84 15.03 3.75
CA ALA A 629 -14.60 13.89 3.23
C ALA A 629 -13.76 12.61 3.03
N THR A 630 -12.44 12.71 2.90
CA THR A 630 -11.55 11.58 2.58
C THR A 630 -10.64 11.16 3.73
N ARG A 631 -10.51 11.97 4.79
CA ARG A 631 -9.77 11.62 6.02
C ARG A 631 -10.69 11.02 7.09
N ILE A 632 -10.05 10.34 8.04
CA ILE A 632 -10.71 9.73 9.19
C ILE A 632 -10.06 10.24 10.48
N THR A 633 -10.89 10.51 11.47
CA THR A 633 -10.47 10.73 12.86
C THR A 633 -10.89 9.51 13.67
N PHE A 634 -9.94 8.87 14.34
CA PHE A 634 -10.18 7.73 15.21
C PHE A 634 -10.29 8.19 16.66
N MET A 635 -11.27 7.66 17.38
CA MET A 635 -11.59 8.02 18.77
C MET A 635 -12.03 6.76 19.54
N SER A 636 -12.06 6.82 20.88
CA SER A 636 -12.73 5.79 21.66
C SER A 636 -14.23 5.74 21.31
N GLN A 637 -14.83 4.55 21.39
CA GLN A 637 -16.29 4.42 21.23
C GLN A 637 -17.05 5.30 22.24
N ALA A 638 -16.55 5.41 23.47
CA ALA A 638 -17.20 6.18 24.52
C ALA A 638 -17.28 7.70 24.22
N ALA A 639 -16.28 8.27 23.54
CA ALA A 639 -16.34 9.68 23.12
C ALA A 639 -17.33 9.91 21.98
N ILE A 640 -17.42 8.96 21.04
CA ILE A 640 -18.40 9.01 19.95
C ILE A 640 -19.81 8.93 20.55
N ASP A 641 -20.06 8.00 21.46
CA ASP A 641 -21.35 7.85 22.15
C ASP A 641 -21.71 9.08 23.01
N ALA A 642 -20.69 9.80 23.51
CA ALA A 642 -20.87 11.05 24.25
C ALA A 642 -21.18 12.25 23.36
N GLY A 643 -21.15 12.11 22.03
CA GLY A 643 -21.46 13.17 21.07
C GLY A 643 -20.35 14.19 20.88
N VAL A 644 -19.09 13.82 21.15
CA VAL A 644 -17.93 14.70 20.94
C VAL A 644 -17.81 15.19 19.49
N PRO A 645 -18.01 14.35 18.45
CA PRO A 645 -17.97 14.84 17.06
C PRO A 645 -18.94 16.00 16.80
N GLU A 646 -20.18 15.88 17.29
CA GLU A 646 -21.23 16.92 17.17
C GLU A 646 -20.92 18.15 18.02
N GLU A 647 -20.40 17.96 19.25
CA GLU A 647 -19.98 19.05 20.14
C GLU A 647 -18.89 19.92 19.48
N LEU A 648 -17.91 19.27 18.83
CA LEU A 648 -16.78 19.94 18.20
C LEU A 648 -17.08 20.43 16.78
N GLY A 649 -18.17 19.97 16.16
CA GLY A 649 -18.54 20.29 14.79
C GLY A 649 -17.60 19.65 13.76
N LEU A 650 -17.06 18.47 14.04
CA LEU A 650 -16.15 17.76 13.13
C LEU A 650 -16.89 17.40 11.83
N GLN A 651 -16.26 17.66 10.69
CA GLN A 651 -16.77 17.34 9.36
C GLN A 651 -16.17 16.05 8.81
N SER A 652 -14.97 15.68 9.25
CA SER A 652 -14.36 14.41 8.84
C SER A 652 -15.13 13.21 9.34
N ARG A 653 -14.99 12.08 8.64
CA ARG A 653 -15.54 10.81 9.14
C ARG A 653 -14.87 10.46 10.46
N VAL A 654 -15.68 10.19 11.49
CA VAL A 654 -15.19 9.69 12.78
C VAL A 654 -15.50 8.21 12.90
N LEU A 655 -14.51 7.40 13.27
CA LEU A 655 -14.68 5.96 13.49
C LEU A 655 -14.13 5.54 14.86
N PRO A 656 -14.78 4.58 15.53
CA PRO A 656 -14.28 4.04 16.78
C PRO A 656 -13.05 3.15 16.53
N VAL A 657 -12.06 3.24 17.42
CA VAL A 657 -11.15 2.11 17.67
C VAL A 657 -11.91 1.01 18.39
N LYS A 658 -11.54 -0.25 18.16
CA LYS A 658 -12.19 -1.42 18.78
C LYS A 658 -11.28 -2.65 18.73
N ASP A 659 -11.64 -3.67 19.50
CA ASP A 659 -10.96 -4.96 19.54
C ASP A 659 -9.46 -4.84 19.90
N CYS A 660 -9.12 -3.82 20.71
CA CYS A 660 -7.75 -3.54 21.14
C CYS A 660 -7.29 -4.44 22.31
N ARG A 661 -8.23 -5.15 22.95
CA ARG A 661 -8.00 -5.94 24.18
C ARG A 661 -8.20 -7.43 23.89
N GLY A 662 -7.42 -8.27 24.57
CA GLY A 662 -7.45 -9.73 24.35
C GLY A 662 -6.66 -10.19 23.12
N ILE A 663 -6.04 -9.26 22.40
CA ILE A 663 -5.06 -9.55 21.34
C ILE A 663 -3.64 -9.63 21.93
N GLY A 664 -2.74 -10.31 21.23
CA GLY A 664 -1.35 -10.43 21.61
C GLY A 664 -0.46 -10.75 20.40
N LYS A 665 0.76 -11.21 20.68
CA LYS A 665 1.75 -11.56 19.68
C LYS A 665 1.22 -12.53 18.62
N ALA A 666 0.37 -13.48 19.02
CA ALA A 666 -0.25 -14.45 18.12
C ALA A 666 -1.07 -13.82 16.99
N ASN A 667 -1.62 -12.61 17.21
CA ASN A 667 -2.42 -11.88 16.24
C ASN A 667 -1.58 -11.08 15.23
N MET A 668 -0.27 -10.93 15.46
CA MET A 668 0.60 -10.15 14.59
C MET A 668 0.94 -10.92 13.30
N VAL A 669 0.37 -10.48 12.19
CA VAL A 669 0.49 -11.09 10.87
C VAL A 669 1.97 -11.19 10.47
N ARG A 670 2.41 -12.40 10.13
CA ARG A 670 3.79 -12.78 9.74
C ARG A 670 4.88 -12.44 10.76
N ASN A 671 4.51 -11.97 11.95
CA ASN A 671 5.41 -11.48 13.00
C ASN A 671 4.92 -11.90 14.38
N ASN A 672 4.46 -13.15 14.49
CA ASN A 672 3.91 -13.75 15.69
C ASN A 672 4.87 -14.70 16.41
N THR A 673 6.16 -14.67 16.05
CA THR A 673 7.17 -15.55 16.64
C THR A 673 7.35 -15.22 18.12
N LEU A 674 7.17 -16.23 18.99
CA LEU A 674 7.55 -16.16 20.39
C LEU A 674 8.80 -17.00 20.59
N ALA A 675 9.82 -16.40 21.18
CA ALA A 675 11.07 -17.05 21.53
C ALA A 675 11.51 -16.57 22.91
N LYS A 676 12.33 -17.35 23.61
CA LYS A 676 12.92 -16.90 24.87
C LYS A 676 14.01 -15.88 24.55
N ILE A 677 13.83 -14.66 25.03
CA ILE A 677 14.83 -13.60 24.93
C ILE A 677 15.52 -13.42 26.28
N ASP A 678 16.84 -13.39 26.28
CA ASP A 678 17.64 -13.03 27.45
C ASP A 678 18.69 -12.00 27.05
N VAL A 679 19.04 -11.12 27.99
CA VAL A 679 20.02 -10.06 27.79
C VAL A 679 20.98 -10.12 28.97
N ASP A 680 22.26 -10.33 28.68
CA ASP A 680 23.29 -10.38 29.71
C ASP A 680 23.46 -8.98 30.34
N PRO A 681 23.39 -8.84 31.67
CA PRO A 681 23.36 -7.53 32.32
C PRO A 681 24.71 -6.81 32.32
N GLU A 682 25.82 -7.50 32.02
CA GLU A 682 27.17 -6.91 32.00
C GLU A 682 27.67 -6.69 30.57
N THR A 683 27.38 -7.63 29.66
CA THR A 683 27.88 -7.62 28.28
C THR A 683 26.84 -7.19 27.26
N TYR A 684 25.56 -7.09 27.65
CA TYR A 684 24.42 -6.74 26.79
C TYR A 684 24.16 -7.70 25.63
N VAL A 685 24.87 -8.83 25.60
CA VAL A 685 24.67 -9.89 24.60
C VAL A 685 23.24 -10.40 24.70
N VAL A 686 22.53 -10.32 23.58
CA VAL A 686 21.17 -10.82 23.46
C VAL A 686 21.22 -12.26 22.96
N THR A 687 20.43 -13.13 23.61
CA THR A 687 20.23 -14.51 23.15
C THR A 687 18.76 -14.75 22.79
N VAL A 688 18.56 -15.55 21.75
CA VAL A 688 17.26 -16.10 21.35
C VAL A 688 17.31 -17.60 21.54
N ASP A 689 16.45 -18.14 22.41
CA ASP A 689 16.41 -19.55 22.79
C ASP A 689 17.77 -20.11 23.27
N GLY A 690 18.59 -19.23 23.87
CA GLY A 690 19.92 -19.56 24.41
C GLY A 690 21.08 -19.34 23.44
N GLU A 691 20.81 -19.02 22.17
CA GLU A 691 21.83 -18.74 21.16
C GLU A 691 22.04 -17.22 20.99
N PRO A 692 23.28 -16.71 21.06
CA PRO A 692 23.54 -15.30 20.79
C PRO A 692 23.09 -14.87 19.41
N VAL A 693 22.42 -13.72 19.32
CA VAL A 693 22.01 -13.11 18.05
C VAL A 693 22.66 -11.76 17.89
N SER A 694 23.24 -11.53 16.72
CA SER A 694 23.86 -10.26 16.35
C SER A 694 23.99 -10.20 14.82
N ILE A 695 24.29 -9.02 14.32
CA ILE A 695 24.58 -8.75 12.92
C ILE A 695 25.68 -7.70 12.84
N GLU A 696 26.58 -7.82 11.87
CA GLU A 696 27.59 -6.80 11.63
C GLU A 696 26.94 -5.49 11.17
N PRO A 697 27.48 -4.30 11.54
CA PRO A 697 26.91 -3.03 11.13
C PRO A 697 26.98 -2.86 9.61
N ALA A 698 25.88 -2.43 9.02
CA ALA A 698 25.82 -2.08 7.60
C ALA A 698 26.84 -0.96 7.28
N GLN A 699 27.66 -1.20 6.26
CA GLN A 699 28.65 -0.23 5.76
C GLN A 699 28.02 0.76 4.76
N GLU A 700 27.03 0.29 4.00
CA GLU A 700 26.24 1.06 3.05
C GLU A 700 24.80 0.52 3.03
N LEU A 701 23.84 1.35 2.62
CA LEU A 701 22.43 0.99 2.55
C LEU A 701 21.81 1.48 1.23
N PRO A 702 20.91 0.69 0.63
CA PRO A 702 20.09 1.12 -0.51
C PRO A 702 19.07 2.18 -0.07
N LEU A 703 18.28 2.71 -0.99
CA LEU A 703 17.23 3.69 -0.66
C LEU A 703 17.80 4.97 0.00
N THR A 704 19.03 5.35 -0.38
CA THR A 704 19.73 6.53 0.16
C THR A 704 20.08 7.53 -0.97
N ARG A 705 21.37 7.70 -1.27
CA ARG A 705 21.91 8.73 -2.18
C ARG A 705 21.40 8.63 -3.62
N LEU A 706 20.89 7.47 -4.04
CA LEU A 706 20.29 7.31 -5.35
C LEU A 706 18.95 8.07 -5.47
N HIS A 707 18.22 8.19 -4.36
CA HIS A 707 16.85 8.72 -4.34
C HIS A 707 16.76 10.10 -3.69
N TYR A 708 17.66 10.44 -2.78
CA TYR A 708 17.62 11.67 -2.00
C TYR A 708 18.75 12.64 -2.39
N LEU A 709 18.40 13.92 -2.51
CA LEU A 709 19.35 14.98 -2.83
C LEU A 709 20.24 15.34 -1.63
N PHE A 710 19.72 15.18 -0.41
CA PHE A 710 20.37 15.47 0.87
C PHE A 710 20.24 14.29 1.82
#